data_AF-A0A924WDT7-F1
#
_entry.id   AF-A0A924WDT7-F1
#
_cell.length_a   1.000
_cell.length_b   1.000
_cell.length_c   1.000
_cell.angle_alpha   90.00
_cell.angle_beta   90.00
_cell.angle_gamma   90.00
#
_symmetry.space_group_name_H-M   'P 1'
#
loop_
_entity.id
_entity.type
_entity.pdbx_description
1 polymer ?
#
loop_
_entity_poly.entity_id
_entity_poly.type
_entity_poly.pdbx_seq_one_letter_code
_entity_poly.pdbx_strand_id
1 'polypeptide(L)'
;MNRSINKFLLAASVWMLVITASMASSHREAPLIADDPLADNVDLYAFRSPDNPNFITIIATYIPLQLPQGGPNYNFFGENVRYEIHVDNDASIAGDEITYRFTFTYVNEDPTTFFNIRLGKQNLKTTYKLERSIDGGVSFQTIVQAGVVPPPNIGPRSIESAAGLNTTYATLMTNAITTATSGEKVFCGTSDDPFFVDLGGIFDLGDAPRQNGGKPSDGLACLNVSTIALQVNIQTLLKAGVSPAPTSILQSDFVIGVWASASRPQIRTLSATGDPTYSGTWTQVSRLGMPLTNEAVIPIGQKDYWNALTPYQEIGETTLDEFFYNPELALYMDDSQFGGAVPAFGPLRIQRNSLQSFDFGNGKDGLFSLKGSPAVAGTALDLYADLLLPAAGKPRSVDLWPIFHTGVPNFPPYQLATGKGGNPLAAGKPFINNFLPNGGDMLRLNMAVPVTDRNDPRFSSLGLIQAAVLGLTDPAFANTNIQFIPNMDGFPNGRRLEDDVTRIELQAVGGVVLAAIGLWYDDYTAGGPNPVTNDLVGVLGYTTGVEANDKAFSPTFPYVAEPHRGTSACGGPVFVGINDIFQGVLGLSTKPVLMKNYPNPFLEQTTFQFKVNQATKATLRVYDAQGSYVATAFTGDLSEGDFAHTWNTASLPAGLYIANLYDSKGNLLQSGKLIKSE
;
A
#
# COMPACT_ATOMS: atom_id res chain seq x y z
N MET A 1 49.06 43.52 -26.68
CA MET A 1 48.66 44.87 -26.25
C MET A 1 47.34 44.75 -25.49
N ASN A 2 47.39 44.98 -24.18
CA ASN A 2 46.32 45.31 -23.21
C ASN A 2 44.83 44.92 -23.42
N ARG A 3 44.36 44.09 -22.47
CA ARG A 3 43.27 44.33 -21.47
C ARG A 3 41.79 44.51 -21.90
N SER A 4 40.98 43.62 -21.27
CA SER A 4 39.74 43.89 -20.49
C SER A 4 38.41 44.09 -21.26
N ILE A 5 37.20 43.80 -20.77
CA ILE A 5 36.58 43.04 -19.66
C ILE A 5 35.04 43.23 -19.86
N ASN A 6 34.24 42.21 -19.52
CA ASN A 6 32.83 42.25 -19.08
C ASN A 6 31.62 42.47 -20.04
N LYS A 7 30.79 41.41 -20.11
CA LYS A 7 29.45 41.25 -19.47
C LYS A 7 28.16 41.36 -20.31
N PHE A 8 27.41 40.25 -20.20
CA PHE A 8 25.95 40.04 -20.12
C PHE A 8 25.07 40.27 -21.35
N LEU A 9 24.44 39.16 -21.79
CA LEU A 9 23.01 38.91 -22.07
C LEU A 9 22.92 37.62 -22.92
N LEU A 10 21.93 36.74 -22.87
CA LEU A 10 20.99 36.27 -21.86
C LEU A 10 20.47 34.93 -22.45
N ALA A 11 20.18 33.95 -21.59
CA ALA A 11 19.74 32.61 -21.95
C ALA A 11 18.39 32.57 -22.68
N ALA A 12 18.23 31.62 -23.61
CA ALA A 12 16.96 30.99 -23.96
C ALA A 12 17.21 29.70 -24.79
N SER A 13 17.73 28.65 -24.16
CA SER A 13 17.63 27.28 -24.68
C SER A 13 16.46 26.60 -23.97
N VAL A 14 15.35 26.49 -24.70
CA VAL A 14 14.10 25.85 -24.30
C VAL A 14 14.36 24.39 -23.94
N TRP A 15 14.34 24.09 -22.63
CA TRP A 15 14.11 22.73 -22.14
C TRP A 15 12.62 22.43 -22.30
N MET A 16 12.25 21.64 -23.30
CA MET A 16 10.97 20.96 -23.32
C MET A 16 11.03 19.84 -22.28
N LEU A 17 10.60 20.16 -21.06
CA LEU A 17 10.16 19.17 -20.09
C LEU A 17 8.81 18.64 -20.58
N VAL A 18 8.83 17.52 -21.31
CA VAL A 18 7.61 16.74 -21.50
C VAL A 18 7.36 16.02 -20.18
N ILE A 19 6.51 16.61 -19.35
CA ILE A 19 5.91 15.91 -18.21
C ILE A 19 4.92 14.92 -18.80
N THR A 20 5.39 13.73 -19.16
CA THR A 20 4.50 12.57 -19.16
C THR A 20 4.21 12.29 -17.70
N ALA A 21 2.96 12.52 -17.28
CA ALA A 21 2.48 12.03 -16.00
C ALA A 21 2.59 10.49 -16.02
N SER A 22 3.67 9.96 -15.47
CA SER A 22 3.82 8.55 -15.15
C SER A 22 2.84 8.23 -14.03
N MET A 23 1.84 7.40 -14.32
CA MET A 23 0.97 6.82 -13.30
C MET A 23 1.83 5.81 -12.52
N ALA A 24 2.24 6.14 -11.30
CA ALA A 24 3.00 5.24 -10.43
C ALA A 24 2.07 4.46 -9.49
N SER A 25 2.51 3.24 -9.13
CA SER A 25 1.72 2.14 -8.59
C SER A 25 2.28 1.58 -7.27
N SER A 26 1.38 1.17 -6.37
CA SER A 26 1.46 -0.05 -5.52
C SER A 26 0.19 -0.92 -5.62
N HIS A 27 -0.73 -0.50 -6.48
CA HIS A 27 -2.13 -0.89 -6.54
C HIS A 27 -2.54 -0.70 -8.01
N ARG A 28 -1.74 -1.32 -8.90
CA ARG A 28 -1.65 -1.26 -10.38
C ARG A 28 -0.23 -1.66 -10.82
N GLU A 29 0.26 -2.81 -10.34
CA GLU A 29 1.68 -3.13 -10.09
C GLU A 29 2.62 -2.84 -11.27
N ALA A 30 2.16 -3.05 -12.50
CA ALA A 30 2.89 -2.81 -13.74
C ALA A 30 1.99 -2.18 -14.81
N PRO A 31 2.57 -1.52 -15.84
CA PRO A 31 1.79 -0.88 -16.90
C PRO A 31 0.74 -1.77 -17.58
N LEU A 32 1.04 -3.04 -17.87
CA LEU A 32 0.07 -3.94 -18.54
C LEU A 32 -1.01 -4.44 -17.59
N ILE A 33 -0.66 -4.79 -16.34
CA ILE A 33 -1.65 -5.27 -15.38
C ILE A 33 -2.59 -4.14 -14.93
N ALA A 34 -2.13 -2.89 -15.01
CA ALA A 34 -2.95 -1.71 -14.78
C ALA A 34 -4.13 -1.54 -15.76
N ASP A 35 -4.11 -2.25 -16.90
CA ASP A 35 -5.21 -2.37 -17.87
C ASP A 35 -6.07 -3.66 -17.65
N ASP A 36 -5.64 -4.56 -16.76
CA ASP A 36 -6.37 -5.77 -16.33
C ASP A 36 -6.48 -5.87 -14.80
N PRO A 37 -7.23 -4.95 -14.15
CA PRO A 37 -7.29 -4.86 -12.68
C PRO A 37 -7.86 -6.10 -11.99
N LEU A 38 -8.55 -6.99 -12.72
CA LEU A 38 -9.08 -8.22 -12.14
C LEU A 38 -8.00 -9.26 -11.83
N ALA A 39 -6.85 -9.18 -12.50
CA ALA A 39 -5.71 -10.07 -12.31
C ALA A 39 -4.56 -9.41 -11.53
N ASP A 40 -4.73 -8.16 -11.12
CA ASP A 40 -3.74 -7.38 -10.38
C ASP A 40 -3.67 -7.89 -8.94
N ASN A 41 -2.60 -8.62 -8.62
CA ASN A 41 -2.18 -8.88 -7.24
C ASN A 41 -1.77 -7.52 -6.63
N VAL A 42 -1.90 -7.30 -5.33
CA VAL A 42 -1.45 -6.03 -4.72
C VAL A 42 -0.65 -6.25 -3.44
N ASP A 43 -1.04 -7.23 -2.61
CA ASP A 43 -0.27 -7.60 -1.43
C ASP A 43 -0.33 -9.10 -1.14
N LEU A 44 0.72 -9.57 -0.46
CA LEU A 44 0.80 -10.88 0.14
C LEU A 44 1.20 -10.74 1.62
N TYR A 45 0.56 -11.52 2.47
CA TYR A 45 0.84 -11.64 3.88
C TYR A 45 0.97 -13.12 4.24
N ALA A 46 1.97 -13.47 5.05
CA ALA A 46 2.17 -14.82 5.54
C ALA A 46 2.70 -14.73 6.97
N PHE A 47 1.91 -15.16 7.94
CA PHE A 47 2.26 -15.05 9.35
C PHE A 47 1.66 -16.18 10.17
N ARG A 48 2.29 -16.49 11.30
CA ARG A 48 1.75 -17.46 12.26
C ARG A 48 0.51 -16.89 12.94
N SER A 49 -0.60 -17.62 12.89
CA SER A 49 -1.91 -17.14 13.37
C SER A 49 -1.84 -16.76 14.88
N PRO A 50 -2.23 -15.53 15.27
CA PRO A 50 -2.01 -15.06 16.63
C PRO A 50 -2.95 -15.66 17.68
N ASP A 51 -4.18 -16.00 17.30
CA ASP A 51 -5.16 -16.69 18.15
C ASP A 51 -4.97 -18.22 18.16
N ASN A 52 -4.27 -18.79 17.17
CA ASN A 52 -3.99 -20.22 17.11
C ASN A 52 -2.60 -20.52 16.49
N PRO A 53 -1.52 -20.51 17.29
CA PRO A 53 -0.15 -20.66 16.79
C PRO A 53 0.20 -22.02 16.17
N ASN A 54 -0.73 -22.97 16.04
CA ASN A 54 -0.52 -24.20 15.26
C ASN A 54 -0.81 -24.01 13.76
N PHE A 55 -1.26 -22.82 13.37
CA PHE A 55 -1.63 -22.49 12.01
C PHE A 55 -0.82 -21.31 11.47
N ILE A 56 -0.66 -21.30 10.16
CA ILE A 56 -0.17 -20.17 9.37
C ILE A 56 -1.36 -19.56 8.64
N THR A 57 -1.46 -18.23 8.71
CA THR A 57 -2.37 -17.44 7.89
C THR A 57 -1.62 -16.94 6.66
N ILE A 58 -2.19 -17.17 5.48
CA ILE A 58 -1.72 -16.61 4.21
C ILE A 58 -2.85 -15.77 3.62
N ILE A 59 -2.57 -14.53 3.23
CA ILE A 59 -3.56 -13.61 2.66
C ILE A 59 -2.96 -13.03 1.39
N ALA A 60 -3.61 -13.23 0.25
CA ALA A 60 -3.32 -12.56 -1.01
C ALA A 60 -4.46 -11.61 -1.34
N THR A 61 -4.13 -10.35 -1.62
CA THR A 61 -5.09 -9.33 -2.03
C THR A 61 -4.95 -9.04 -3.52
N TYR A 62 -6.08 -8.71 -4.14
CA TYR A 62 -6.22 -8.46 -5.57
C TYR A 62 -7.20 -7.31 -5.79
N ILE A 63 -7.21 -6.78 -7.00
CA ILE A 63 -8.19 -5.77 -7.44
C ILE A 63 -8.13 -4.52 -6.54
N PRO A 64 -7.17 -3.63 -6.79
CA PRO A 64 -6.89 -2.48 -5.92
C PRO A 64 -8.00 -1.41 -5.91
N LEU A 65 -7.88 -0.47 -4.98
CA LEU A 65 -8.55 0.85 -4.99
C LEU A 65 -10.07 0.79 -5.17
N GLN A 66 -10.73 -0.17 -4.51
CA GLN A 66 -12.16 -0.37 -4.71
C GLN A 66 -12.97 0.66 -3.93
N LEU A 67 -13.60 1.59 -4.63
CA LEU A 67 -14.50 2.56 -4.02
C LEU A 67 -15.73 1.86 -3.40
N PRO A 68 -16.04 2.08 -2.11
CA PRO A 68 -17.21 1.48 -1.44
C PRO A 68 -18.55 1.80 -2.12
N GLN A 69 -18.64 2.97 -2.75
CA GLN A 69 -19.80 3.50 -3.47
C GLN A 69 -19.74 3.29 -4.99
N GLY A 70 -18.73 2.56 -5.49
CA GLY A 70 -18.44 2.37 -6.92
C GLY A 70 -19.44 1.51 -7.72
N GLY A 71 -20.70 1.45 -7.32
CA GLY A 71 -21.75 0.74 -8.07
C GLY A 71 -22.13 1.42 -9.40
N PRO A 72 -23.06 0.83 -10.19
CA PRO A 72 -23.89 -0.34 -9.88
C PRO A 72 -23.18 -1.70 -10.09
N ASN A 73 -22.03 -1.70 -10.77
CA ASN A 73 -21.18 -2.87 -10.96
C ASN A 73 -19.99 -2.78 -10.02
N TYR A 74 -20.09 -3.45 -8.87
CA TYR A 74 -19.01 -3.55 -7.91
C TYR A 74 -17.93 -4.53 -8.41
N ASN A 75 -16.73 -4.42 -7.84
CA ASN A 75 -15.64 -5.35 -8.14
C ASN A 75 -15.98 -6.78 -7.72
N PHE A 76 -15.45 -7.75 -8.47
CA PHE A 76 -15.64 -9.19 -8.27
C PHE A 76 -14.41 -9.94 -8.81
N PHE A 77 -14.15 -11.15 -8.29
CA PHE A 77 -13.09 -12.00 -8.84
C PHE A 77 -13.46 -12.50 -10.25
N GLY A 78 -12.53 -12.42 -11.19
CA GLY A 78 -12.79 -12.77 -12.60
C GLY A 78 -12.92 -14.28 -12.83
N GLU A 79 -13.92 -14.71 -13.61
CA GLU A 79 -14.14 -16.14 -13.95
C GLU A 79 -13.04 -16.72 -14.86
N ASN A 80 -12.33 -15.85 -15.58
CA ASN A 80 -11.25 -16.19 -16.50
C ASN A 80 -9.87 -15.79 -15.95
N VAL A 81 -9.73 -15.64 -14.63
CA VAL A 81 -8.44 -15.54 -13.93
C VAL A 81 -8.21 -16.85 -13.19
N ARG A 82 -6.99 -17.34 -13.21
CA ARG A 82 -6.52 -18.36 -12.28
C ARG A 82 -5.71 -17.65 -11.20
N TYR A 83 -6.25 -17.63 -9.98
CA TYR A 83 -5.55 -17.10 -8.81
C TYR A 83 -4.90 -18.26 -8.06
N GLU A 84 -3.61 -18.15 -7.77
CA GLU A 84 -2.83 -19.19 -7.11
C GLU A 84 -2.03 -18.61 -5.93
N ILE A 85 -1.98 -19.38 -4.84
CA ILE A 85 -1.05 -19.19 -3.73
C ILE A 85 -0.12 -20.40 -3.73
N HIS A 86 1.17 -20.14 -3.69
CA HIS A 86 2.22 -21.14 -3.81
C HIS A 86 3.05 -21.19 -2.54
N VAL A 87 3.46 -22.40 -2.14
CA VAL A 87 4.33 -22.61 -0.99
C VAL A 87 5.47 -23.54 -1.39
N ASP A 88 6.66 -23.01 -1.23
CA ASP A 88 7.93 -23.72 -1.29
C ASP A 88 8.32 -24.09 0.13
N ASN A 89 8.45 -25.39 0.40
CA ASN A 89 8.98 -25.85 1.66
C ASN A 89 10.29 -26.61 1.51
N ASP A 90 10.77 -26.87 0.30
CA ASP A 90 11.99 -27.60 0.02
C ASP A 90 12.94 -26.94 -0.99
N ALA A 91 13.86 -26.14 -0.47
CA ALA A 91 14.94 -25.52 -1.25
C ALA A 91 15.84 -26.47 -2.06
N SER A 92 15.77 -27.79 -1.87
CA SER A 92 16.50 -28.75 -2.72
C SER A 92 15.77 -29.12 -4.01
N ILE A 93 14.50 -28.75 -4.12
CA ILE A 93 13.62 -28.99 -5.26
C ILE A 93 13.31 -27.63 -5.89
N ALA A 94 13.31 -27.57 -7.23
CA ALA A 94 12.90 -26.36 -7.94
C ALA A 94 11.39 -26.42 -8.19
N GLY A 95 10.69 -25.33 -7.92
CA GLY A 95 9.23 -25.26 -7.99
C GLY A 95 8.59 -25.34 -6.59
N ASP A 96 7.26 -25.23 -6.58
CA ASP A 96 6.48 -25.19 -5.34
C ASP A 96 5.96 -26.58 -4.97
N GLU A 97 6.15 -27.02 -3.73
CA GLU A 97 5.57 -28.30 -3.28
C GLU A 97 4.04 -28.25 -3.18
N ILE A 98 3.51 -27.10 -2.77
CA ILE A 98 2.09 -26.91 -2.49
C ILE A 98 1.55 -25.72 -3.28
N THR A 99 0.44 -25.94 -4.00
CA THR A 99 -0.27 -24.88 -4.72
C THR A 99 -1.75 -24.92 -4.39
N TYR A 100 -2.31 -23.78 -4.00
CA TYR A 100 -3.74 -23.56 -3.85
C TYR A 100 -4.25 -22.77 -5.04
N ARG A 101 -5.21 -23.33 -5.78
CA ARG A 101 -5.80 -22.72 -6.97
C ARG A 101 -7.27 -22.37 -6.73
N PHE A 102 -7.61 -21.11 -6.95
CA PHE A 102 -8.97 -20.60 -6.85
C PHE A 102 -9.54 -20.35 -8.24
N THR A 103 -10.76 -20.82 -8.47
CA THR A 103 -11.54 -20.52 -9.68
C THR A 103 -12.89 -20.00 -9.27
N PHE A 104 -13.24 -18.80 -9.74
CA PHE A 104 -14.47 -18.12 -9.38
C PHE A 104 -15.51 -18.27 -10.50
N THR A 105 -16.78 -18.28 -10.10
CA THR A 105 -17.94 -18.28 -11.00
C THR A 105 -19.02 -17.40 -10.42
N TYR A 106 -19.82 -16.74 -11.24
CA TYR A 106 -20.95 -15.95 -10.75
C TYR A 106 -22.28 -16.27 -11.46
N VAL A 107 -23.38 -16.01 -10.75
CA VAL A 107 -24.73 -16.11 -11.30
C VAL A 107 -25.56 -14.87 -10.97
N ASN A 108 -26.52 -14.56 -11.83
CA ASN A 108 -27.52 -13.54 -11.57
C ASN A 108 -28.83 -14.20 -11.09
N GLU A 109 -29.22 -13.97 -9.84
CA GLU A 109 -30.49 -14.52 -9.30
C GLU A 109 -31.74 -13.75 -9.78
N ASP A 110 -31.58 -12.51 -10.21
CA ASP A 110 -32.61 -11.69 -10.84
C ASP A 110 -32.01 -10.76 -11.93
N PRO A 111 -31.77 -11.27 -13.15
CA PRO A 111 -31.19 -10.48 -14.22
C PRO A 111 -32.13 -9.40 -14.79
N THR A 112 -33.36 -9.27 -14.27
CA THR A 112 -34.34 -8.28 -14.75
C THR A 112 -34.17 -6.89 -14.14
N THR A 113 -33.25 -6.73 -13.18
CA THR A 113 -33.00 -5.49 -12.45
C THR A 113 -31.56 -5.02 -12.61
N PHE A 114 -31.36 -3.70 -12.56
CA PHE A 114 -30.03 -3.11 -12.47
C PHE A 114 -29.48 -3.10 -11.03
N PHE A 115 -30.34 -3.30 -10.02
CA PHE A 115 -29.88 -3.42 -8.63
C PHE A 115 -29.13 -4.74 -8.43
N ASN A 116 -27.96 -4.66 -7.79
CA ASN A 116 -27.18 -5.85 -7.42
C ASN A 116 -27.92 -6.71 -6.38
N ILE A 117 -28.61 -6.09 -5.42
CA ILE A 117 -29.37 -6.79 -4.38
C ILE A 117 -30.77 -6.20 -4.24
N ARG A 118 -31.79 -7.06 -4.28
CA ARG A 118 -33.17 -6.73 -3.90
C ARG A 118 -33.99 -7.98 -3.59
N LEU A 119 -34.98 -7.85 -2.72
CA LEU A 119 -36.01 -8.86 -2.44
C LEU A 119 -35.41 -10.25 -2.12
N GLY A 120 -34.34 -10.28 -1.32
CA GLY A 120 -33.64 -11.51 -0.93
C GLY A 120 -32.77 -12.15 -2.03
N LYS A 121 -32.60 -11.49 -3.18
CA LYS A 121 -31.80 -11.97 -4.32
C LYS A 121 -30.56 -11.11 -4.55
N GLN A 122 -29.51 -11.75 -5.06
CA GLN A 122 -28.21 -11.17 -5.40
C GLN A 122 -27.83 -11.48 -6.86
N ASN A 123 -27.48 -10.43 -7.60
CA ASN A 123 -26.82 -10.51 -8.90
C ASN A 123 -25.30 -10.48 -8.73
N LEU A 124 -24.58 -11.05 -9.69
CA LEU A 124 -23.14 -11.33 -9.58
C LEU A 124 -22.82 -12.12 -8.29
N LYS A 125 -23.72 -13.02 -7.90
CA LYS A 125 -23.53 -13.90 -6.76
C LYS A 125 -22.39 -14.85 -7.06
N THR A 126 -21.28 -14.63 -6.40
CA THR A 126 -20.00 -15.27 -6.71
C THR A 126 -19.77 -16.46 -5.79
N THR A 127 -19.31 -17.56 -6.37
CA THR A 127 -18.82 -18.75 -5.68
C THR A 127 -17.42 -19.08 -6.15
N TYR A 128 -16.70 -19.90 -5.39
CA TYR A 128 -15.37 -20.38 -5.78
C TYR A 128 -15.23 -21.88 -5.60
N LYS A 129 -14.39 -22.46 -6.46
CA LYS A 129 -13.78 -23.78 -6.27
C LYS A 129 -12.33 -23.57 -5.81
N LEU A 130 -11.93 -24.26 -4.75
CA LEU A 130 -10.55 -24.33 -4.28
C LEU A 130 -9.99 -25.72 -4.55
N GLU A 131 -8.88 -25.76 -5.27
CA GLU A 131 -8.11 -26.96 -5.54
C GLU A 131 -6.73 -26.85 -4.88
N ARG A 132 -6.20 -27.97 -4.39
CA ARG A 132 -4.89 -28.05 -3.76
C ARG A 132 -4.05 -29.12 -4.42
N SER A 133 -2.81 -28.77 -4.75
CA SER A 133 -1.72 -29.68 -5.10
C SER A 133 -0.77 -29.79 -3.92
N ILE A 134 -0.22 -30.99 -3.70
CA ILE A 134 0.86 -31.27 -2.72
C ILE A 134 1.98 -32.12 -3.36
N ASP A 135 2.02 -32.18 -4.70
CA ASP A 135 2.94 -33.02 -5.47
C ASP A 135 3.66 -32.22 -6.58
N GLY A 136 3.90 -30.93 -6.35
CA GLY A 136 4.61 -30.09 -7.33
C GLY A 136 3.74 -29.60 -8.48
N GLY A 137 2.41 -29.56 -8.30
CA GLY A 137 1.46 -29.10 -9.32
C GLY A 137 1.08 -30.17 -10.34
N VAL A 138 1.46 -31.43 -10.10
CA VAL A 138 1.18 -32.55 -11.00
C VAL A 138 -0.30 -32.94 -10.95
N SER A 139 -0.88 -32.98 -9.74
CA SER A 139 -2.30 -33.27 -9.55
C SER A 139 -2.97 -32.27 -8.60
N PHE A 140 -4.25 -32.02 -8.84
CA PHE A 140 -5.05 -31.08 -8.05
C PHE A 140 -6.27 -31.78 -7.46
N GLN A 141 -6.40 -31.75 -6.15
CA GLN A 141 -7.59 -32.21 -5.43
C GLN A 141 -8.52 -31.03 -5.16
N THR A 142 -9.79 -31.14 -5.55
CA THR A 142 -10.80 -30.17 -5.09
C THR A 142 -11.06 -30.34 -3.60
N ILE A 143 -10.78 -29.29 -2.82
CA ILE A 143 -10.95 -29.29 -1.36
C ILE A 143 -12.11 -28.41 -0.89
N VAL A 144 -12.55 -27.47 -1.74
CA VAL A 144 -13.83 -26.74 -1.64
C VAL A 144 -14.48 -26.71 -3.02
N GLN A 145 -15.71 -27.22 -3.14
CA GLN A 145 -16.40 -27.30 -4.44
C GLN A 145 -17.20 -26.03 -4.79
N ALA A 146 -17.82 -25.39 -3.78
CA ALA A 146 -18.74 -24.26 -3.95
C ALA A 146 -18.68 -23.33 -2.74
N GLY A 147 -17.51 -22.78 -2.46
CA GLY A 147 -17.33 -21.77 -1.41
C GLY A 147 -18.05 -20.49 -1.79
N VAL A 148 -18.51 -19.73 -0.80
CA VAL A 148 -19.30 -18.50 -1.01
C VAL A 148 -18.41 -17.29 -0.89
N VAL A 149 -18.61 -16.31 -1.78
CA VAL A 149 -18.05 -14.96 -1.65
C VAL A 149 -19.18 -14.03 -1.16
N PRO A 150 -19.01 -13.27 -0.06
CA PRO A 150 -20.04 -12.36 0.41
C PRO A 150 -20.27 -11.25 -0.62
N PRO A 151 -21.49 -10.69 -0.72
CA PRO A 151 -21.73 -9.55 -1.59
C PRO A 151 -20.88 -8.33 -1.17
N PRO A 152 -20.73 -7.33 -2.05
CA PRO A 152 -20.20 -6.01 -1.67
C PRO A 152 -21.02 -5.39 -0.53
N ASN A 153 -20.38 -4.61 0.35
CA ASN A 153 -21.06 -3.91 1.45
C ASN A 153 -21.77 -2.64 0.95
N ILE A 154 -22.83 -2.81 0.17
CA ILE A 154 -23.52 -1.72 -0.55
C ILE A 154 -24.09 -0.68 0.42
N GLY A 155 -24.89 -1.13 1.41
CA GLY A 155 -25.57 -0.24 2.35
C GLY A 155 -26.73 -0.91 3.10
N PRO A 156 -27.31 -0.24 4.12
CA PRO A 156 -28.32 -0.83 5.00
C PRO A 156 -29.56 -1.32 4.24
N ARG A 157 -29.96 -0.59 3.18
CA ARG A 157 -31.14 -0.97 2.40
C ARG A 157 -30.94 -2.28 1.64
N SER A 158 -29.76 -2.50 1.08
CA SER A 158 -29.44 -3.71 0.32
C SER A 158 -29.08 -4.89 1.22
N ILE A 159 -28.42 -4.65 2.35
CA ILE A 159 -27.93 -5.73 3.22
C ILE A 159 -28.92 -6.04 4.35
N GLU A 160 -29.33 -5.04 5.11
CA GLU A 160 -30.00 -5.21 6.40
C GLU A 160 -31.53 -5.12 6.32
N SER A 161 -32.09 -4.49 5.28
CA SER A 161 -33.54 -4.30 5.17
C SER A 161 -34.26 -5.51 4.58
N ALA A 162 -35.57 -5.58 4.83
CA ALA A 162 -36.48 -6.56 4.21
C ALA A 162 -36.57 -6.44 2.67
N ALA A 163 -36.19 -5.30 2.10
CA ALA A 163 -36.07 -5.11 0.65
C ALA A 163 -34.73 -5.61 0.10
N GLY A 164 -33.79 -5.96 0.97
CA GLY A 164 -32.44 -6.46 0.67
C GLY A 164 -32.28 -7.93 1.07
N LEU A 165 -31.14 -8.27 1.71
CA LEU A 165 -30.86 -9.61 2.25
C LEU A 165 -31.37 -9.84 3.68
N ASN A 166 -31.86 -8.79 4.35
CA ASN A 166 -32.41 -8.86 5.71
C ASN A 166 -31.46 -9.53 6.74
N THR A 167 -30.17 -9.20 6.67
CA THR A 167 -29.12 -9.72 7.59
C THR A 167 -28.03 -8.66 7.84
N THR A 168 -27.09 -8.90 8.74
CA THR A 168 -25.94 -8.00 8.96
C THR A 168 -24.77 -8.36 8.04
N TYR A 169 -23.93 -7.37 7.70
CA TYR A 169 -22.74 -7.64 6.89
C TYR A 169 -21.76 -8.58 7.60
N ALA A 170 -21.54 -8.38 8.91
CA ALA A 170 -20.76 -9.29 9.75
C ALA A 170 -21.20 -10.76 9.63
N THR A 171 -22.52 -11.01 9.58
CA THR A 171 -23.06 -12.36 9.40
C THR A 171 -22.73 -12.92 8.02
N LEU A 172 -22.82 -12.10 6.97
CA LEU A 172 -22.45 -12.51 5.60
C LEU A 172 -20.96 -12.87 5.50
N MET A 173 -20.08 -12.04 6.07
CA MET A 173 -18.64 -12.28 6.08
C MET A 173 -18.29 -13.55 6.89
N THR A 174 -18.90 -13.72 8.06
CA THR A 174 -18.71 -14.93 8.90
C THR A 174 -19.18 -16.19 8.18
N ASN A 175 -20.33 -16.15 7.52
CA ASN A 175 -20.88 -17.30 6.79
C ASN A 175 -20.10 -17.64 5.52
N ALA A 176 -19.29 -16.72 5.01
CA ALA A 176 -18.40 -16.97 3.87
C ALA A 176 -17.12 -17.74 4.26
N ILE A 177 -16.80 -17.81 5.56
CA ILE A 177 -15.67 -18.61 6.05
C ILE A 177 -16.00 -20.10 5.89
N THR A 178 -15.26 -20.77 5.01
CA THR A 178 -15.43 -22.18 4.71
C THR A 178 -14.32 -23.00 5.34
N THR A 179 -14.65 -24.16 5.91
CA THR A 179 -13.63 -25.18 6.27
C THR A 179 -13.52 -26.17 5.12
N ALA A 180 -12.34 -26.25 4.52
CA ALA A 180 -12.05 -27.17 3.43
C ALA A 180 -12.06 -28.63 3.92
N THR A 181 -12.30 -29.57 2.99
CA THR A 181 -12.28 -31.02 3.31
C THR A 181 -10.92 -31.51 3.81
N SER A 182 -9.85 -30.77 3.53
CA SER A 182 -8.49 -31.00 4.01
C SER A 182 -8.14 -30.25 5.31
N GLY A 183 -9.06 -29.47 5.87
CA GLY A 183 -8.93 -28.84 7.20
C GLY A 183 -8.53 -27.37 7.23
N GLU A 184 -8.21 -26.76 6.09
CA GLU A 184 -7.94 -25.32 5.99
C GLU A 184 -9.20 -24.50 6.26
N LYS A 185 -9.06 -23.33 6.89
CA LYS A 185 -10.11 -22.29 6.80
C LYS A 185 -9.82 -21.37 5.63
N VAL A 186 -10.87 -21.01 4.92
CA VAL A 186 -10.80 -20.24 3.68
C VAL A 186 -11.81 -19.10 3.73
N PHE A 187 -11.38 -17.90 3.36
CA PHE A 187 -12.25 -16.76 3.13
C PHE A 187 -11.88 -16.14 1.79
N CYS A 188 -12.88 -15.86 0.96
CA CYS A 188 -12.73 -15.07 -0.26
C CYS A 188 -13.81 -14.00 -0.27
N GLY A 189 -13.44 -12.72 -0.40
CA GLY A 189 -14.39 -11.62 -0.34
C GLY A 189 -13.73 -10.26 -0.33
N THR A 190 -14.53 -9.21 -0.38
CA THR A 190 -14.03 -7.85 -0.23
C THR A 190 -13.72 -7.58 1.25
N SER A 191 -12.59 -6.93 1.54
CA SER A 191 -12.27 -6.37 2.84
C SER A 191 -11.89 -4.90 2.69
N ASP A 192 -11.74 -4.22 3.82
CA ASP A 192 -10.91 -3.02 3.88
C ASP A 192 -9.48 -3.35 3.40
N ASP A 193 -8.80 -2.38 2.81
CA ASP A 193 -7.43 -2.58 2.34
C ASP A 193 -6.47 -2.66 3.55
N PRO A 194 -5.80 -3.78 3.80
CA PRO A 194 -4.92 -3.89 4.96
C PRO A 194 -3.60 -3.15 4.81
N PHE A 195 -3.24 -2.72 3.59
CA PHE A 195 -2.04 -1.94 3.36
C PHE A 195 -2.30 -0.46 3.65
N PHE A 196 -1.34 0.20 4.29
CA PHE A 196 -1.43 1.60 4.68
C PHE A 196 -0.16 2.33 4.30
N VAL A 197 -0.31 3.41 3.55
CA VAL A 197 0.83 4.21 3.06
C VAL A 197 0.33 5.54 2.53
N ASP A 198 1.14 6.59 2.63
CA ASP A 198 0.91 7.82 1.85
C ASP A 198 1.32 7.63 0.40
N LEU A 199 0.46 6.95 -0.38
CA LEU A 199 0.69 6.69 -1.81
C LEU A 199 1.05 7.96 -2.56
N GLY A 200 0.31 9.04 -2.30
CA GLY A 200 0.54 10.29 -2.99
C GLY A 200 1.87 10.93 -2.61
N GLY A 201 2.46 10.62 -1.44
CA GLY A 201 3.73 11.16 -0.98
C GLY A 201 4.88 10.34 -1.52
N ILE A 202 4.77 9.02 -1.36
CA ILE A 202 5.72 8.06 -1.93
C ILE A 202 5.87 8.27 -3.45
N PHE A 203 4.76 8.41 -4.18
CA PHE A 203 4.82 8.59 -5.63
C PHE A 203 4.93 10.05 -6.09
N ASP A 204 4.88 11.03 -5.19
CA ASP A 204 5.36 12.40 -5.43
C ASP A 204 6.85 12.48 -5.08
N LEU A 205 7.65 11.67 -5.78
CA LEU A 205 9.11 11.58 -5.65
C LEU A 205 9.59 11.34 -4.20
N GLY A 206 8.93 10.45 -3.46
CA GLY A 206 9.34 10.09 -2.11
C GLY A 206 9.16 11.21 -1.09
N ASP A 207 8.20 12.13 -1.28
CA ASP A 207 7.75 13.14 -0.30
C ASP A 207 7.04 12.50 0.90
N ALA A 208 7.73 11.58 1.58
CA ALA A 208 7.29 10.85 2.75
C ALA A 208 8.36 11.00 3.84
N PRO A 209 8.07 11.62 5.00
CA PRO A 209 6.82 12.32 5.29
C PRO A 209 6.70 13.60 4.45
N ARG A 210 5.46 14.03 4.19
CA ARG A 210 5.16 15.22 3.37
C ARG A 210 5.91 16.47 3.87
N GLN A 211 6.60 17.15 2.96
CA GLN A 211 7.33 18.38 3.25
C GLN A 211 6.44 19.63 3.11
N ASN A 212 6.98 20.81 3.43
CA ASN A 212 6.35 22.13 3.18
C ASN A 212 4.94 22.32 3.78
N GLY A 213 4.66 21.67 4.91
CA GLY A 213 3.36 21.74 5.58
C GLY A 213 2.29 20.83 4.97
N GLY A 214 2.67 19.98 4.01
CA GLY A 214 1.85 18.84 3.58
C GLY A 214 1.58 17.92 4.77
N LYS A 215 0.41 17.26 4.74
CA LYS A 215 0.02 16.32 5.78
C LYS A 215 0.02 14.92 5.19
N PRO A 216 0.80 13.98 5.75
CA PRO A 216 0.70 12.59 5.36
C PRO A 216 -0.75 12.10 5.47
N SER A 217 -1.19 11.33 4.48
CA SER A 217 -2.52 10.75 4.43
C SER A 217 -2.40 9.33 3.94
N ASP A 218 -3.04 8.40 4.62
CA ASP A 218 -3.22 7.05 4.07
C ASP A 218 -4.01 7.15 2.75
N GLY A 219 -3.38 6.73 1.66
CA GLY A 219 -3.96 6.76 0.32
C GLY A 219 -4.93 5.61 0.05
N LEU A 220 -4.94 4.61 0.93
CA LEU A 220 -5.79 3.42 0.86
C LEU A 220 -6.93 3.46 1.88
N ALA A 221 -6.87 4.38 2.84
CA ALA A 221 -7.98 4.66 3.74
C ALA A 221 -9.30 4.87 2.98
N CYS A 222 -10.39 4.34 3.54
CA CYS A 222 -11.72 4.35 2.92
C CYS A 222 -11.82 3.59 1.58
N LEU A 223 -10.82 2.81 1.18
CA LEU A 223 -10.88 1.93 0.02
C LEU A 223 -10.98 0.46 0.44
N ASN A 224 -11.52 -0.34 -0.45
CA ASN A 224 -11.62 -1.78 -0.26
C ASN A 224 -10.66 -2.51 -1.22
N VAL A 225 -10.43 -3.79 -0.94
CA VAL A 225 -9.65 -4.71 -1.78
C VAL A 225 -10.31 -6.09 -1.82
N SER A 226 -10.03 -6.89 -2.84
CA SER A 226 -10.49 -8.28 -2.92
C SER A 226 -9.49 -9.21 -2.27
N THR A 227 -9.93 -9.96 -1.27
CA THR A 227 -9.07 -10.74 -0.39
C THR A 227 -9.31 -12.24 -0.54
N ILE A 228 -8.23 -13.00 -0.68
CA ILE A 228 -8.18 -14.45 -0.54
C ILE A 228 -7.34 -14.77 0.70
N ALA A 229 -7.96 -15.34 1.73
CA ALA A 229 -7.30 -15.72 2.97
C ALA A 229 -7.40 -17.23 3.23
N LEU A 230 -6.29 -17.82 3.66
CA LEU A 230 -6.12 -19.21 4.06
C LEU A 230 -5.58 -19.27 5.48
N GLN A 231 -6.11 -20.17 6.31
CA GLN A 231 -5.49 -20.59 7.56
C GLN A 231 -5.18 -22.09 7.45
N VAL A 232 -3.89 -22.41 7.42
CA VAL A 232 -3.36 -23.75 7.12
C VAL A 232 -2.62 -24.29 8.33
N ASN A 233 -2.83 -25.56 8.67
CA ASN A 233 -2.10 -26.17 9.76
C ASN A 233 -0.61 -26.28 9.40
N ILE A 234 0.30 -25.93 10.32
CA ILE A 234 1.75 -26.00 10.10
C ILE A 234 2.16 -27.38 9.57
N GLN A 235 1.56 -28.47 10.08
CA GLN A 235 1.87 -29.83 9.64
C GLN A 235 1.62 -30.06 8.13
N THR A 236 0.68 -29.34 7.53
CA THR A 236 0.42 -29.42 6.07
C THR A 236 1.52 -28.73 5.27
N LEU A 237 2.17 -27.72 5.84
CA LEU A 237 3.20 -26.90 5.18
C LEU A 237 4.61 -27.46 5.38
N LEU A 238 4.82 -28.37 6.33
CA LEU A 238 6.12 -29.00 6.57
C LEU A 238 6.46 -30.02 5.49
N LYS A 239 7.76 -30.17 5.24
CA LYS A 239 8.29 -31.30 4.46
C LYS A 239 7.86 -32.64 5.06
N ALA A 240 7.69 -33.64 4.20
CA ALA A 240 7.36 -34.99 4.63
C ALA A 240 8.39 -35.53 5.65
N GLY A 241 7.90 -36.06 6.77
CA GLY A 241 8.73 -36.67 7.82
C GLY A 241 9.25 -35.70 8.89
N VAL A 242 9.01 -34.40 8.77
CA VAL A 242 9.38 -33.42 9.79
C VAL A 242 8.38 -33.44 10.96
N SER A 243 8.88 -33.40 12.19
CA SER A 243 8.05 -33.28 13.40
C SER A 243 7.33 -31.94 13.43
N PRO A 244 6.04 -31.87 13.81
CA PRO A 244 5.28 -30.62 13.83
C PRO A 244 5.70 -29.64 14.95
N ALA A 245 6.49 -30.10 15.92
CA ALA A 245 6.97 -29.29 17.03
C ALA A 245 8.42 -28.86 16.80
N PRO A 246 8.70 -27.57 16.60
CA PRO A 246 10.06 -27.06 16.50
C PRO A 246 10.75 -27.11 17.87
N THR A 247 12.00 -27.54 17.90
CA THR A 247 12.91 -27.48 19.04
C THR A 247 13.71 -26.17 19.10
N SER A 248 13.83 -25.47 17.97
CA SER A 248 14.56 -24.19 17.86
C SER A 248 14.06 -23.37 16.68
N ILE A 249 14.12 -22.04 16.81
CA ILE A 249 13.93 -21.11 15.69
C ILE A 249 14.99 -21.27 14.59
N LEU A 250 16.11 -21.95 14.86
CA LEU A 250 17.18 -22.16 13.89
C LEU A 250 17.00 -23.41 13.02
N GLN A 251 15.87 -24.12 13.16
CA GLN A 251 15.57 -25.28 12.32
C GLN A 251 15.09 -24.84 10.93
N SER A 252 15.88 -25.17 9.91
CA SER A 252 15.56 -24.87 8.50
C SER A 252 14.29 -25.56 8.00
N ASP A 253 13.93 -26.72 8.58
CA ASP A 253 12.74 -27.48 8.17
C ASP A 253 11.40 -26.75 8.42
N PHE A 254 11.43 -25.65 9.18
CA PHE A 254 10.28 -24.80 9.46
C PHE A 254 10.24 -23.51 8.63
N VAL A 255 11.18 -23.33 7.70
CA VAL A 255 11.21 -22.18 6.79
C VAL A 255 10.48 -22.56 5.52
N ILE A 256 9.54 -21.70 5.11
CA ILE A 256 8.81 -21.80 3.83
C ILE A 256 8.91 -20.50 3.05
N GLY A 257 8.89 -20.59 1.73
CA GLY A 257 8.66 -19.49 0.81
C GLY A 257 7.18 -19.45 0.42
N VAL A 258 6.59 -18.26 0.36
CA VAL A 258 5.19 -18.06 -0.04
C VAL A 258 5.12 -16.95 -1.07
N TRP A 259 4.41 -17.19 -2.16
CA TRP A 259 4.11 -16.18 -3.18
C TRP A 259 2.72 -16.40 -3.77
N ALA A 260 2.17 -15.38 -4.42
CA ALA A 260 0.87 -15.44 -5.08
C ALA A 260 1.01 -15.03 -6.56
N SER A 261 0.07 -15.50 -7.39
CA SER A 261 0.08 -15.20 -8.81
C SER A 261 -1.32 -15.19 -9.41
N ALA A 262 -1.47 -14.42 -10.48
CA ALA A 262 -2.62 -14.46 -11.35
C ALA A 262 -2.21 -14.85 -12.78
N SER A 263 -2.98 -15.76 -13.37
CA SER A 263 -2.80 -16.20 -14.76
C SER A 263 -4.05 -16.00 -15.61
N ARG A 264 -3.85 -15.75 -16.91
CA ARG A 264 -4.89 -15.60 -17.94
C ARG A 264 -4.75 -16.65 -19.05
N PRO A 265 -5.85 -17.04 -19.72
CA PRO A 265 -5.76 -17.73 -21.00
C PRO A 265 -5.13 -16.81 -22.06
N GLN A 266 -4.22 -17.34 -22.87
CA GLN A 266 -3.47 -16.56 -23.87
C GLN A 266 -4.33 -15.83 -24.91
N ILE A 267 -5.51 -16.35 -25.24
CA ILE A 267 -6.35 -15.81 -26.31
C ILE A 267 -7.72 -15.43 -25.76
N ARG A 268 -8.09 -14.15 -25.88
CA ARG A 268 -9.45 -13.63 -25.75
C ARG A 268 -9.97 -13.24 -27.13
N THR A 269 -11.05 -13.89 -27.57
CA THR A 269 -11.76 -13.51 -28.80
C THR A 269 -13.03 -12.75 -28.40
N LEU A 270 -13.12 -11.48 -28.84
CA LEU A 270 -14.32 -10.67 -28.64
C LEU A 270 -15.39 -11.07 -29.66
N SER A 271 -16.65 -11.11 -29.23
CA SER A 271 -17.79 -11.38 -30.11
C SER A 271 -18.67 -10.12 -30.27
N ALA A 272 -19.41 -10.06 -31.37
CA ALA A 272 -20.40 -9.00 -31.59
C ALA A 272 -21.63 -9.13 -30.67
N THR A 273 -21.83 -10.28 -30.01
CA THR A 273 -22.94 -10.52 -29.08
C THR A 273 -22.61 -10.10 -27.64
N GLY A 274 -21.37 -9.67 -27.38
CA GLY A 274 -20.92 -9.20 -26.06
C GLY A 274 -20.29 -10.28 -25.18
N ASP A 275 -20.36 -11.56 -25.58
CA ASP A 275 -19.80 -12.68 -24.84
C ASP A 275 -18.43 -13.07 -25.41
N PRO A 276 -17.31 -12.75 -24.73
CA PRO A 276 -15.99 -13.15 -25.18
C PRO A 276 -15.76 -14.65 -24.95
N THR A 277 -14.97 -15.28 -25.82
CA THR A 277 -14.47 -16.65 -25.62
C THR A 277 -12.98 -16.63 -25.27
N TYR A 278 -12.57 -17.53 -24.38
CA TYR A 278 -11.18 -17.64 -23.91
C TYR A 278 -10.59 -19.01 -24.27
N SER A 279 -9.34 -19.04 -24.72
CA SER A 279 -8.65 -20.28 -25.12
C SER A 279 -7.12 -20.14 -25.02
N GLY A 280 -6.39 -21.21 -25.33
CA GLY A 280 -4.93 -21.27 -25.21
C GLY A 280 -4.46 -21.76 -23.84
N THR A 281 -3.15 -21.79 -23.64
CA THR A 281 -2.58 -22.14 -22.33
C THR A 281 -2.75 -20.99 -21.35
N TRP A 282 -2.59 -21.28 -20.05
CA TRP A 282 -2.53 -20.25 -19.03
C TRP A 282 -1.16 -19.58 -19.04
N THR A 283 -1.12 -18.27 -18.84
CA THR A 283 0.10 -17.47 -18.77
C THR A 283 -0.01 -16.55 -17.56
N GLN A 284 1.03 -16.55 -16.74
CA GLN A 284 1.14 -15.63 -15.60
C GLN A 284 1.20 -14.20 -16.10
N VAL A 285 0.43 -13.32 -15.47
CA VAL A 285 0.36 -11.88 -15.81
C VAL A 285 0.64 -10.98 -14.61
N SER A 286 0.57 -11.51 -13.40
CA SER A 286 0.97 -10.84 -12.16
C SER A 286 1.47 -11.89 -11.18
N ARG A 287 2.43 -11.48 -10.34
CA ARG A 287 2.93 -12.23 -9.20
C ARG A 287 3.31 -11.29 -8.08
N LEU A 288 3.31 -11.80 -6.86
CA LEU A 288 3.84 -11.09 -5.72
C LEU A 288 4.35 -12.05 -4.66
N GLY A 289 5.61 -11.91 -4.29
CA GLY A 289 6.23 -12.55 -3.12
C GLY A 289 6.56 -11.51 -2.06
N MET A 290 7.78 -11.00 -2.09
CA MET A 290 8.25 -9.94 -1.21
C MET A 290 7.55 -8.61 -1.54
N PRO A 291 7.00 -7.90 -0.54
CA PRO A 291 6.45 -6.57 -0.73
C PRO A 291 7.45 -5.63 -1.39
N LEU A 292 6.94 -4.65 -2.14
CA LEU A 292 7.70 -3.52 -2.66
C LEU A 292 8.86 -3.87 -3.60
N THR A 293 9.11 -5.14 -3.91
CA THR A 293 10.04 -5.56 -4.96
C THR A 293 9.63 -4.91 -6.28
N ASN A 294 8.37 -5.06 -6.67
CA ASN A 294 7.88 -4.46 -7.90
C ASN A 294 7.91 -2.91 -7.80
N GLU A 295 7.64 -2.33 -6.62
CA GLU A 295 7.40 -0.91 -6.43
C GLU A 295 8.66 -0.08 -6.35
N ALA A 296 9.63 -0.55 -5.56
CA ALA A 296 10.79 0.21 -5.12
C ALA A 296 12.13 -0.33 -5.65
N VAL A 297 12.17 -1.59 -6.10
CA VAL A 297 13.38 -2.21 -6.63
C VAL A 297 13.33 -2.28 -8.15
N ILE A 298 12.27 -2.85 -8.73
CA ILE A 298 12.18 -3.05 -10.17
C ILE A 298 11.76 -1.76 -10.88
N PRO A 299 12.53 -1.27 -11.87
CA PRO A 299 12.19 -0.03 -12.56
C PRO A 299 10.94 -0.22 -13.41
N ILE A 300 10.18 0.87 -13.60
CA ILE A 300 8.88 0.87 -14.30
C ILE A 300 8.90 0.15 -15.66
N GLY A 301 9.99 0.30 -16.43
CA GLY A 301 10.14 -0.30 -17.76
C GLY A 301 10.40 -1.81 -17.76
N GLN A 302 10.63 -2.43 -16.60
CA GLN A 302 10.89 -3.87 -16.45
C GLN A 302 9.83 -4.59 -15.62
N LYS A 303 8.87 -3.87 -15.02
CA LYS A 303 7.84 -4.48 -14.17
C LYS A 303 6.97 -5.51 -14.89
N ASP A 304 6.59 -5.26 -16.14
CA ASP A 304 5.82 -6.23 -16.93
C ASP A 304 6.62 -7.50 -17.22
N TYR A 305 7.93 -7.36 -17.46
CA TYR A 305 8.82 -8.50 -17.64
C TYR A 305 8.97 -9.29 -16.34
N TRP A 306 9.21 -8.60 -15.22
CA TRP A 306 9.24 -9.19 -13.89
C TRP A 306 7.97 -9.97 -13.56
N ASN A 307 6.78 -9.39 -13.84
CA ASN A 307 5.47 -10.02 -13.64
C ASN A 307 5.26 -11.29 -14.46
N ALA A 308 5.91 -11.39 -15.63
CA ALA A 308 5.81 -12.57 -16.49
C ALA A 308 6.70 -13.74 -16.04
N LEU A 309 7.67 -13.50 -15.14
CA LEU A 309 8.58 -14.52 -14.61
C LEU A 309 8.01 -15.15 -13.33
N THR A 310 8.21 -16.44 -13.15
CA THR A 310 8.10 -17.09 -11.83
C THR A 310 9.35 -16.80 -10.98
N PRO A 311 9.29 -16.90 -9.64
CA PRO A 311 10.48 -16.77 -8.78
C PRO A 311 11.64 -17.70 -9.20
N TYR A 312 11.33 -18.88 -9.73
CA TYR A 312 12.31 -19.87 -10.19
C TYR A 312 12.93 -19.54 -11.56
N GLN A 313 12.22 -18.78 -12.39
CA GLN A 313 12.79 -18.24 -13.63
C GLN A 313 13.65 -17.01 -13.33
N GLU A 314 13.19 -16.16 -12.41
CA GLU A 314 13.89 -14.96 -11.95
C GLU A 314 15.29 -15.28 -11.43
N ILE A 315 15.48 -16.31 -10.60
CA ILE A 315 16.83 -16.63 -10.10
C ILE A 315 17.84 -17.01 -11.21
N GLY A 316 17.38 -17.58 -12.32
CA GLY A 316 18.22 -17.87 -13.49
C GLY A 316 18.40 -16.67 -14.41
N GLU A 317 17.61 -15.61 -14.19
CA GLU A 317 17.51 -14.41 -14.99
C GLU A 317 18.20 -13.26 -14.24
N THR A 318 19.49 -13.07 -14.49
CA THR A 318 20.30 -12.18 -13.66
C THR A 318 20.26 -10.70 -14.09
N THR A 319 19.41 -10.30 -15.05
CA THR A 319 19.38 -8.89 -15.49
C THR A 319 18.71 -7.98 -14.48
N LEU A 320 17.86 -8.53 -13.61
CA LEU A 320 17.16 -7.81 -12.54
C LEU A 320 17.97 -7.74 -11.23
N ASP A 321 18.96 -8.64 -11.04
CA ASP A 321 19.78 -8.71 -9.81
C ASP A 321 20.46 -7.37 -9.47
N GLU A 322 20.83 -6.61 -10.49
CA GLU A 322 21.53 -5.33 -10.31
C GLU A 322 20.73 -4.33 -9.49
N PHE A 323 19.40 -4.36 -9.61
CA PHE A 323 18.51 -3.48 -8.86
C PHE A 323 18.50 -3.78 -7.37
N PHE A 324 18.89 -4.99 -6.96
CA PHE A 324 19.07 -5.32 -5.55
C PHE A 324 20.48 -4.99 -5.06
N TYR A 325 21.50 -5.20 -5.90
CA TYR A 325 22.90 -4.93 -5.54
C TYR A 325 23.25 -3.45 -5.47
N ASN A 326 22.61 -2.65 -6.32
CA ASN A 326 22.78 -1.20 -6.45
C ASN A 326 21.41 -0.53 -6.66
N PRO A 327 20.53 -0.56 -5.64
CA PRO A 327 19.17 -0.05 -5.79
C PRO A 327 19.17 1.43 -6.11
N GLU A 328 18.33 1.83 -7.06
CA GLU A 328 18.14 3.23 -7.44
C GLU A 328 17.67 4.06 -6.23
N LEU A 329 16.81 3.49 -5.39
CA LEU A 329 16.32 4.12 -4.17
C LEU A 329 17.45 4.60 -3.24
N ALA A 330 18.57 3.86 -3.17
CA ALA A 330 19.72 4.26 -2.36
C ALA A 330 20.41 5.55 -2.85
N LEU A 331 20.29 5.90 -4.14
CA LEU A 331 20.84 7.15 -4.67
C LEU A 331 20.17 8.38 -4.06
N TYR A 332 18.89 8.25 -3.67
CA TYR A 332 18.12 9.31 -3.00
C TYR A 332 18.36 9.38 -1.49
N MET A 333 19.18 8.47 -0.93
CA MET A 333 19.63 8.47 0.46
C MET A 333 21.15 8.74 0.58
N ASP A 334 21.81 9.03 -0.54
CA ASP A 334 23.22 9.42 -0.62
C ASP A 334 23.31 10.91 -1.00
N ASP A 335 23.71 11.74 -0.05
CA ASP A 335 23.87 13.20 -0.23
C ASP A 335 24.91 13.55 -1.32
N SER A 336 25.82 12.64 -1.67
CA SER A 336 26.77 12.82 -2.77
C SER A 336 26.16 12.54 -4.16
N GLN A 337 24.95 11.96 -4.20
CA GLN A 337 24.22 11.60 -5.42
C GLN A 337 22.93 12.43 -5.52
N PHE A 338 21.77 11.82 -5.31
CA PHE A 338 20.45 12.42 -5.47
C PHE A 338 19.77 12.73 -4.13
N GLY A 339 20.46 12.59 -2.99
CA GLY A 339 19.86 12.87 -1.67
C GLY A 339 19.23 14.26 -1.53
N GLY A 340 19.80 15.28 -2.19
CA GLY A 340 19.22 16.63 -2.23
C GLY A 340 17.91 16.75 -3.01
N ALA A 341 17.55 15.76 -3.84
CA ALA A 341 16.31 15.76 -4.62
C ALA A 341 15.10 15.29 -3.81
N VAL A 342 15.31 14.50 -2.75
CA VAL A 342 14.24 13.98 -1.87
C VAL A 342 14.55 14.33 -0.42
N PRO A 343 14.34 15.60 0.00
CA PRO A 343 14.68 16.04 1.35
C PRO A 343 13.99 15.24 2.46
N ALA A 344 12.82 14.65 2.17
CA ALA A 344 12.07 13.82 3.11
C ALA A 344 12.87 12.58 3.56
N PHE A 345 13.74 12.04 2.68
CA PHE A 345 14.65 10.93 3.01
C PHE A 345 15.94 11.40 3.71
N GLY A 346 16.07 12.69 4.05
CA GLY A 346 17.24 13.23 4.76
C GLY A 346 17.62 12.54 6.08
N PRO A 347 16.71 11.89 6.83
CA PRO A 347 17.13 11.07 7.97
C PRO A 347 17.70 9.69 7.59
N LEU A 348 17.44 9.20 6.37
CA LEU A 348 17.91 7.93 5.85
C LEU A 348 19.29 8.10 5.21
N ARG A 349 20.27 7.25 5.56
CA ARG A 349 21.68 7.50 5.24
C ARG A 349 22.42 6.26 4.80
N ILE A 350 22.81 6.19 3.52
CA ILE A 350 23.66 5.08 3.09
C ILE A 350 25.01 5.13 3.80
N GLN A 351 25.46 4.00 4.32
CA GLN A 351 26.75 3.88 4.99
C GLN A 351 27.89 3.88 3.96
N ARG A 352 28.77 4.88 4.01
CA ARG A 352 29.90 5.07 3.09
C ARG A 352 31.25 4.76 3.72
N ASN A 353 31.30 4.61 5.04
CA ASN A 353 32.54 4.47 5.79
C ASN A 353 32.38 3.56 7.03
N SER A 354 31.59 2.50 6.89
CA SER A 354 31.37 1.54 7.97
C SER A 354 32.69 0.90 8.41
N LEU A 355 32.95 0.93 9.72
CA LEU A 355 34.22 0.50 10.33
C LEU A 355 35.47 1.11 9.65
N GLN A 356 35.33 2.33 9.11
CA GLN A 356 36.38 3.07 8.42
C GLN A 356 37.02 2.34 7.22
N SER A 357 36.37 1.30 6.71
CA SER A 357 36.97 0.39 5.71
C SER A 357 35.98 -0.09 4.65
N PHE A 358 34.68 -0.03 4.91
CA PHE A 358 33.65 -0.61 4.05
C PHE A 358 32.66 0.45 3.60
N ASP A 359 32.48 0.55 2.29
CA ASP A 359 31.62 1.52 1.63
C ASP A 359 30.46 0.78 0.94
N PHE A 360 29.22 1.02 1.38
CA PHE A 360 28.02 0.32 0.92
C PHE A 360 27.18 1.11 -0.10
N GLY A 361 27.58 2.31 -0.49
CA GLY A 361 26.83 3.04 -1.51
C GLY A 361 27.13 2.59 -2.94
N ASN A 362 26.25 2.96 -3.87
CA ASN A 362 26.18 2.35 -5.19
C ASN A 362 27.53 2.32 -5.95
N GLY A 363 27.83 1.18 -6.56
CA GLY A 363 29.04 0.89 -7.33
C GLY A 363 30.29 0.60 -6.50
N LYS A 364 30.17 0.48 -5.17
CA LYS A 364 31.29 0.20 -4.25
C LYS A 364 31.37 -1.26 -3.87
N ASP A 365 32.48 -1.65 -3.26
CA ASP A 365 32.76 -3.06 -3.01
C ASP A 365 32.04 -3.62 -1.78
N GLY A 366 31.53 -2.78 -0.87
CA GLY A 366 30.97 -3.26 0.39
C GLY A 366 31.95 -4.20 1.09
N LEU A 367 31.53 -5.46 1.30
CA LEU A 367 32.36 -6.51 1.90
C LEU A 367 33.11 -7.39 0.89
N PHE A 368 33.05 -7.12 -0.42
CA PHE A 368 33.61 -7.99 -1.47
C PHE A 368 35.11 -8.25 -1.32
N SER A 369 35.87 -7.28 -0.77
CA SER A 369 37.30 -7.43 -0.48
C SER A 369 37.62 -8.56 0.50
N LEU A 370 36.63 -9.06 1.25
CA LEU A 370 36.78 -10.17 2.17
C LEU A 370 36.61 -11.55 1.52
N LYS A 371 36.13 -11.63 0.26
CA LYS A 371 35.84 -12.90 -0.43
C LYS A 371 37.08 -13.79 -0.49
N GLY A 372 36.97 -15.02 0.00
CA GLY A 372 38.07 -15.99 0.05
C GLY A 372 39.19 -15.66 1.04
N SER A 373 39.03 -14.62 1.87
CA SER A 373 40.01 -14.29 2.90
C SER A 373 39.88 -15.23 4.10
N PRO A 374 40.96 -15.46 4.88
CA PRO A 374 40.87 -16.23 6.12
C PRO A 374 39.93 -15.62 7.17
N ALA A 375 39.59 -14.33 7.06
CA ALA A 375 38.74 -13.64 8.02
C ALA A 375 37.27 -14.12 7.98
N VAL A 376 36.79 -14.56 6.83
CA VAL A 376 35.40 -15.01 6.65
C VAL A 376 35.22 -16.52 6.88
N ALA A 377 36.28 -17.26 7.20
CA ALA A 377 36.22 -18.71 7.35
C ALA A 377 35.12 -19.15 8.33
N GLY A 378 34.22 -20.02 7.87
CA GLY A 378 33.08 -20.53 8.66
C GLY A 378 31.91 -19.55 8.84
N THR A 379 31.95 -18.38 8.21
CA THR A 379 30.85 -17.41 8.17
C THR A 379 29.95 -17.67 6.95
N ALA A 380 28.78 -17.03 6.89
CA ALA A 380 27.93 -17.05 5.70
C ALA A 380 28.66 -16.53 4.44
N LEU A 381 29.56 -15.57 4.61
CA LEU A 381 30.35 -14.98 3.52
C LEU A 381 31.42 -15.94 2.94
N ASP A 382 31.68 -17.07 3.62
CA ASP A 382 32.51 -18.17 3.13
C ASP A 382 31.63 -19.28 2.54
N LEU A 383 30.61 -19.73 3.28
CA LEU A 383 29.73 -20.83 2.87
C LEU A 383 28.85 -20.51 1.65
N TYR A 384 28.47 -19.24 1.48
CA TYR A 384 27.61 -18.76 0.39
C TYR A 384 28.25 -17.58 -0.34
N ALA A 385 29.59 -17.59 -0.47
CA ALA A 385 30.36 -16.47 -1.01
C ALA A 385 29.93 -16.03 -2.43
N ASP A 386 29.50 -16.97 -3.28
CA ASP A 386 29.07 -16.63 -4.65
C ASP A 386 27.71 -15.94 -4.70
N LEU A 387 26.86 -16.20 -3.70
CA LEU A 387 25.55 -15.56 -3.55
C LEU A 387 25.68 -14.18 -2.88
N LEU A 388 26.48 -14.11 -1.80
CA LEU A 388 26.55 -12.93 -0.93
C LEU A 388 27.66 -11.96 -1.31
N LEU A 389 28.68 -12.41 -2.05
CA LEU A 389 29.78 -11.61 -2.56
C LEU A 389 29.97 -11.94 -4.06
N PRO A 390 28.97 -11.68 -4.92
CA PRO A 390 29.01 -12.12 -6.32
C PRO A 390 30.13 -11.44 -7.11
N ALA A 391 30.31 -10.13 -6.94
CA ALA A 391 31.33 -9.35 -7.65
C ALA A 391 31.68 -8.04 -6.91
N ALA A 392 32.79 -7.42 -7.31
CA ALA A 392 33.13 -6.04 -6.94
C ALA A 392 32.04 -5.07 -7.45
N GLY A 393 31.86 -3.94 -6.76
CA GLY A 393 30.82 -2.97 -7.09
C GLY A 393 29.38 -3.41 -6.78
N LYS A 394 29.18 -4.45 -5.97
CA LYS A 394 27.85 -5.00 -5.57
C LYS A 394 27.65 -4.89 -4.04
N PRO A 395 27.61 -3.68 -3.49
CA PRO A 395 27.74 -3.48 -2.05
C PRO A 395 26.55 -4.05 -1.28
N ARG A 396 25.33 -4.01 -1.87
CA ARG A 396 24.09 -4.43 -1.20
C ARG A 396 23.74 -5.91 -1.39
N SER A 397 24.66 -6.68 -2.00
CA SER A 397 24.53 -8.14 -2.12
C SER A 397 24.59 -8.87 -0.77
N VAL A 398 25.11 -8.22 0.28
CA VAL A 398 25.22 -8.83 1.62
C VAL A 398 24.03 -8.53 2.52
N ASP A 399 23.12 -7.61 2.18
CA ASP A 399 22.00 -7.24 3.04
C ASP A 399 20.66 -7.26 2.31
N LEU A 400 20.48 -6.46 1.26
CA LEU A 400 19.21 -6.41 0.53
C LEU A 400 18.96 -7.69 -0.24
N TRP A 401 19.97 -8.25 -0.90
CA TRP A 401 19.81 -9.49 -1.64
C TRP A 401 19.33 -10.66 -0.76
N PRO A 402 19.91 -10.94 0.43
CA PRO A 402 19.36 -11.91 1.37
C PRO A 402 17.93 -11.59 1.81
N ILE A 403 17.63 -10.34 2.14
CA ILE A 403 16.29 -9.96 2.64
C ILE A 403 15.21 -10.26 1.60
N PHE A 404 15.44 -9.88 0.34
CA PHE A 404 14.43 -9.99 -0.72
C PHE A 404 14.48 -11.32 -1.46
N HIS A 405 15.67 -11.88 -1.67
CA HIS A 405 15.83 -12.93 -2.66
C HIS A 405 16.11 -14.31 -2.08
N THR A 406 16.74 -14.47 -0.91
CA THR A 406 17.09 -15.82 -0.38
C THR A 406 16.70 -16.08 1.06
N GLY A 407 16.21 -15.06 1.76
CA GLY A 407 16.13 -15.06 3.21
C GLY A 407 17.50 -14.89 3.86
N VAL A 408 17.49 -14.70 5.18
CA VAL A 408 18.68 -14.40 5.97
C VAL A 408 19.08 -15.64 6.78
N PRO A 409 20.30 -16.15 6.60
CA PRO A 409 20.81 -17.30 7.35
C PRO A 409 21.23 -16.86 8.76
N ASN A 410 21.00 -17.68 9.80
CA ASN A 410 21.52 -17.39 11.14
C ASN A 410 22.99 -17.78 11.32
N PHE A 411 23.87 -17.14 10.57
CA PHE A 411 25.31 -17.35 10.62
C PHE A 411 26.00 -15.99 10.69
N PRO A 412 27.22 -15.87 11.25
CA PRO A 412 27.96 -14.62 11.11
C PRO A 412 28.06 -14.20 9.64
N PRO A 413 27.90 -12.91 9.28
CA PRO A 413 27.67 -11.80 10.19
C PRO A 413 26.20 -11.58 10.59
N TYR A 414 25.22 -12.31 10.07
CA TYR A 414 23.77 -12.08 10.25
C TYR A 414 23.17 -12.32 11.65
N GLN A 415 24.00 -12.43 12.68
CA GLN A 415 23.58 -12.39 14.08
C GLN A 415 23.70 -10.95 14.62
N LEU A 416 22.89 -10.55 15.61
CA LEU A 416 22.99 -9.17 16.13
C LEU A 416 24.37 -8.93 16.75
N ALA A 417 24.79 -7.67 16.76
CA ALA A 417 26.08 -7.25 17.31
C ALA A 417 26.30 -7.60 18.79
N THR A 418 25.22 -7.89 19.55
CA THR A 418 25.29 -8.37 20.93
C THR A 418 26.19 -9.59 21.06
N GLY A 419 27.25 -9.47 21.87
CA GLY A 419 28.23 -10.53 22.11
C GLY A 419 29.42 -10.58 21.13
N LYS A 420 29.41 -9.77 20.06
CA LYS A 420 30.46 -9.80 19.03
C LYS A 420 31.76 -9.07 19.37
N GLY A 421 31.77 -8.25 20.43
CA GLY A 421 32.96 -7.52 20.85
C GLY A 421 33.53 -6.56 19.79
N GLY A 422 32.67 -6.01 18.92
CA GLY A 422 33.08 -5.11 17.84
C GLY A 422 33.54 -5.80 16.55
N ASN A 423 33.53 -7.14 16.47
CA ASN A 423 33.84 -7.88 15.25
C ASN A 423 32.55 -8.42 14.58
N PRO A 424 32.08 -7.85 13.46
CA PRO A 424 30.85 -8.32 12.79
C PRO A 424 30.87 -9.79 12.37
N LEU A 425 32.06 -10.36 12.13
CA LEU A 425 32.24 -11.76 11.70
C LEU A 425 32.26 -12.74 12.89
N ALA A 426 32.24 -12.25 14.13
CA ALA A 426 32.11 -13.11 15.30
C ALA A 426 30.66 -13.58 15.50
N ALA A 427 30.50 -14.67 16.25
CA ALA A 427 29.18 -15.13 16.70
C ALA A 427 28.52 -14.07 17.59
N GLY A 428 27.26 -13.77 17.29
CA GLY A 428 26.43 -12.80 17.99
C GLY A 428 25.13 -13.41 18.49
N LYS A 429 24.13 -12.57 18.74
CA LYS A 429 22.78 -13.00 19.15
C LYS A 429 22.00 -13.57 17.97
N PRO A 430 21.49 -14.82 18.05
CA PRO A 430 20.53 -15.32 17.09
C PRO A 430 19.18 -14.60 17.20
N PHE A 431 18.64 -14.08 16.09
CA PHE A 431 17.35 -13.38 16.07
C PHE A 431 16.53 -13.57 14.77
N ILE A 432 17.16 -14.02 13.68
CA ILE A 432 16.49 -14.26 12.39
C ILE A 432 17.01 -15.57 11.78
N ASN A 433 16.12 -16.36 11.19
CA ASN A 433 16.49 -17.52 10.37
C ASN A 433 15.34 -17.86 9.42
N ASN A 434 15.28 -17.21 8.27
CA ASN A 434 14.27 -17.48 7.25
C ASN A 434 14.93 -17.86 5.91
N PHE A 435 16.13 -18.44 6.00
CA PHE A 435 16.95 -18.76 4.83
C PHE A 435 16.36 -19.92 4.01
N LEU A 436 16.06 -19.63 2.76
CA LEU A 436 15.62 -20.56 1.73
C LEU A 436 16.47 -20.30 0.47
N PRO A 437 17.60 -21.01 0.31
CA PRO A 437 18.69 -20.63 -0.60
C PRO A 437 18.39 -20.81 -2.09
N ASN A 438 17.31 -21.50 -2.45
CA ASN A 438 16.85 -21.62 -3.83
C ASN A 438 16.33 -20.31 -4.43
N GLY A 439 16.14 -19.31 -3.57
CA GLY A 439 15.92 -17.92 -3.91
C GLY A 439 14.60 -17.59 -4.61
N GLY A 440 14.54 -16.40 -5.21
CA GLY A 440 13.36 -15.85 -5.88
C GLY A 440 12.52 -14.95 -4.97
N ASP A 441 11.68 -14.13 -5.60
CA ASP A 441 10.69 -13.28 -4.94
C ASP A 441 9.61 -14.09 -4.21
N MET A 442 9.80 -14.29 -2.91
CA MET A 442 8.89 -15.00 -2.03
C MET A 442 8.97 -14.42 -0.61
N LEU A 443 7.83 -14.29 0.06
CA LEU A 443 7.81 -14.06 1.50
C LEU A 443 8.34 -15.30 2.21
N ARG A 444 9.39 -15.13 3.01
CA ARG A 444 10.03 -16.24 3.73
C ARG A 444 9.63 -16.24 5.19
N LEU A 445 8.86 -17.25 5.56
CA LEU A 445 8.33 -17.39 6.91
C LEU A 445 9.00 -18.56 7.62
N ASN A 446 9.62 -18.27 8.76
CA ASN A 446 10.00 -19.27 9.74
C ASN A 446 8.85 -19.54 10.71
N MET A 447 8.17 -20.66 10.49
CA MET A 447 7.02 -21.11 11.28
C MET A 447 7.39 -21.48 12.72
N ALA A 448 8.67 -21.69 13.03
CA ALA A 448 9.14 -21.98 14.38
C ALA A 448 9.16 -20.76 15.30
N VAL A 449 9.18 -19.55 14.73
CA VAL A 449 9.19 -18.32 15.52
C VAL A 449 7.85 -18.18 16.27
N PRO A 450 7.86 -17.98 17.60
CA PRO A 450 6.66 -17.71 18.37
C PRO A 450 5.99 -16.40 17.94
N VAL A 451 4.67 -16.36 18.09
CA VAL A 451 3.90 -15.14 17.85
C VAL A 451 4.20 -14.10 18.95
N THR A 452 4.39 -12.84 18.59
CA THR A 452 4.42 -11.73 19.55
C THR A 452 2.99 -11.33 19.90
N ASP A 453 2.62 -11.33 21.19
CA ASP A 453 1.29 -10.86 21.61
C ASP A 453 1.08 -9.40 21.15
N ARG A 454 -0.05 -9.15 20.49
CA ARG A 454 -0.42 -7.81 19.98
C ARG A 454 -0.72 -6.81 21.09
N ASN A 455 -0.93 -7.29 22.31
CA ASN A 455 -1.08 -6.46 23.50
C ASN A 455 0.23 -6.30 24.29
N ASP A 456 1.34 -6.93 23.89
CA ASP A 456 2.64 -6.70 24.53
C ASP A 456 3.03 -5.23 24.32
N PRO A 457 3.42 -4.49 25.37
CA PRO A 457 3.85 -3.09 25.23
C PRO A 457 5.09 -2.90 24.34
N ARG A 458 5.80 -3.99 24.00
CA ARG A 458 6.95 -4.00 23.08
C ARG A 458 6.57 -4.41 21.66
N PHE A 459 5.31 -4.77 21.39
CA PHE A 459 4.83 -5.01 20.04
C PHE A 459 5.03 -3.75 19.19
N SER A 460 5.44 -3.92 17.94
CA SER A 460 5.73 -2.83 17.01
C SER A 460 5.48 -3.27 15.58
N SER A 461 5.00 -2.34 14.74
CA SER A 461 4.86 -2.50 13.30
C SER A 461 6.21 -2.58 12.56
N LEU A 462 7.34 -2.35 13.23
CA LEU A 462 8.68 -2.38 12.63
C LEU A 462 9.31 -3.79 12.56
N GLY A 463 8.55 -4.83 12.89
CA GLY A 463 8.97 -6.23 12.77
C GLY A 463 10.38 -6.48 13.32
N LEU A 464 11.25 -7.04 12.48
CA LEU A 464 12.61 -7.40 12.87
C LEU A 464 13.54 -6.22 13.17
N ILE A 465 13.25 -5.00 12.67
CA ILE A 465 14.01 -3.81 13.10
C ILE A 465 13.80 -3.59 14.59
N GLN A 466 12.55 -3.66 15.08
CA GLN A 466 12.29 -3.54 16.52
C GLN A 466 12.89 -4.70 17.31
N ALA A 467 12.83 -5.93 16.78
CA ALA A 467 13.50 -7.07 17.41
C ALA A 467 15.01 -6.84 17.54
N ALA A 468 15.67 -6.26 16.53
CA ALA A 468 17.08 -5.90 16.59
C ALA A 468 17.34 -4.80 17.64
N VAL A 469 16.53 -3.74 17.67
CA VAL A 469 16.64 -2.68 18.70
C VAL A 469 16.56 -3.28 20.10
N LEU A 470 15.56 -4.10 20.38
CA LEU A 470 15.41 -4.79 21.67
C LEU A 470 16.62 -5.70 21.95
N GLY A 471 17.04 -6.52 20.98
CA GLY A 471 18.16 -7.44 21.14
C GLY A 471 19.52 -6.77 21.38
N LEU A 472 19.67 -5.51 20.96
CA LEU A 472 20.87 -4.70 21.14
C LEU A 472 20.84 -3.82 22.40
N THR A 473 19.67 -3.38 22.84
CA THR A 473 19.55 -2.35 23.89
C THR A 473 18.91 -2.84 25.18
N ASP A 474 18.07 -3.86 25.15
CA ASP A 474 17.41 -4.39 26.34
C ASP A 474 18.36 -5.34 27.09
N PRO A 475 18.69 -5.07 28.37
CA PRO A 475 19.55 -5.92 29.19
C PRO A 475 19.10 -7.39 29.25
N ALA A 476 17.81 -7.68 29.04
CA ALA A 476 17.28 -9.04 29.02
C ALA A 476 17.88 -9.92 27.91
N PHE A 477 18.38 -9.30 26.83
CA PHE A 477 18.93 -9.99 25.66
C PHE A 477 20.45 -9.85 25.49
N ALA A 478 21.16 -9.30 26.49
CA ALA A 478 22.58 -8.94 26.43
C ALA A 478 23.60 -10.11 26.31
N ASN A 479 23.14 -11.35 26.15
CA ASN A 479 23.96 -12.55 25.93
C ASN A 479 23.64 -13.21 24.58
N THR A 480 24.47 -14.14 24.11
CA THR A 480 24.31 -14.80 22.80
C THR A 480 23.37 -16.02 22.80
N ASN A 481 22.66 -16.30 23.89
CA ASN A 481 21.74 -17.44 23.94
C ASN A 481 20.58 -17.25 22.97
N ILE A 482 20.07 -18.34 22.38
CA ILE A 482 18.83 -18.31 21.62
C ILE A 482 17.70 -17.94 22.59
N GLN A 483 17.00 -16.85 22.30
CA GLN A 483 15.86 -16.35 23.09
C GLN A 483 14.82 -15.79 22.13
N PHE A 484 13.55 -15.83 22.55
CA PHE A 484 12.49 -15.13 21.85
C PHE A 484 12.58 -13.63 22.16
N ILE A 485 12.83 -12.83 21.14
CA ILE A 485 12.78 -11.37 21.19
C ILE A 485 11.44 -10.95 20.56
N PRO A 486 10.65 -10.08 21.20
CA PRO A 486 9.41 -9.57 20.60
C PRO A 486 9.64 -9.01 19.19
N ASN A 487 8.66 -9.24 18.31
CA ASN A 487 8.61 -8.87 16.89
C ASN A 487 9.50 -9.68 15.94
N MET A 488 10.10 -10.78 16.40
CA MET A 488 10.76 -11.74 15.50
C MET A 488 9.79 -12.40 14.50
N ASP A 489 8.49 -12.37 14.77
CA ASP A 489 7.41 -12.86 13.90
C ASP A 489 6.92 -11.81 12.88
N GLY A 490 7.57 -10.65 12.81
CA GLY A 490 7.27 -9.61 11.83
C GLY A 490 8.24 -9.60 10.64
N PHE A 491 7.92 -8.79 9.64
CA PHE A 491 8.68 -8.64 8.41
C PHE A 491 10.18 -8.35 8.67
N PRO A 492 11.11 -8.97 7.89
CA PRO A 492 10.90 -9.89 6.76
C PRO A 492 10.73 -11.38 7.12
N ASN A 493 10.46 -11.75 8.38
CA ASN A 493 10.10 -13.13 8.72
C ASN A 493 8.61 -13.38 8.47
N GLY A 494 8.27 -13.63 7.21
CA GLY A 494 6.89 -13.47 6.72
C GLY A 494 6.48 -12.00 6.74
N ARG A 495 5.18 -11.73 6.82
CA ARG A 495 4.61 -10.38 6.93
C ARG A 495 3.29 -10.44 7.68
N ARG A 496 3.17 -9.67 8.76
CA ARG A 496 1.92 -9.46 9.52
C ARG A 496 1.12 -8.32 8.87
N LEU A 497 -0.19 -8.26 9.11
CA LEU A 497 -1.02 -7.16 8.61
C LEU A 497 -0.59 -5.81 9.23
N GLU A 498 -0.06 -5.85 10.44
CA GLU A 498 0.39 -4.69 11.21
C GLU A 498 1.78 -4.16 10.81
N ASP A 499 2.52 -4.85 9.93
CA ASP A 499 3.88 -4.46 9.58
C ASP A 499 3.90 -3.26 8.62
N ASP A 500 4.60 -2.19 9.02
CA ASP A 500 4.85 -0.99 8.19
C ASP A 500 6.02 -1.27 7.23
N VAL A 501 5.77 -2.10 6.22
CA VAL A 501 6.80 -2.57 5.29
C VAL A 501 7.45 -1.42 4.51
N THR A 502 6.68 -0.37 4.18
CA THR A 502 7.22 0.84 3.52
C THR A 502 8.31 1.48 4.37
N ARG A 503 8.06 1.69 5.66
CA ARG A 503 9.08 2.26 6.56
C ARG A 503 10.23 1.30 6.81
N ILE A 504 9.94 0.02 7.05
CA ILE A 504 10.97 -1.00 7.31
C ILE A 504 11.96 -1.05 6.15
N GLU A 505 11.48 -1.08 4.92
CA GLU A 505 12.33 -1.17 3.74
C GLU A 505 13.11 0.11 3.47
N LEU A 506 12.50 1.29 3.66
CA LEU A 506 13.23 2.56 3.58
C LEU A 506 14.39 2.59 4.59
N GLN A 507 14.17 2.11 5.82
CA GLN A 507 15.23 2.00 6.83
C GLN A 507 16.27 0.93 6.48
N ALA A 508 15.86 -0.19 5.88
CA ALA A 508 16.75 -1.25 5.41
C ALA A 508 17.65 -0.77 4.27
N VAL A 509 17.10 -0.08 3.28
CA VAL A 509 17.88 0.59 2.22
C VAL A 509 18.80 1.65 2.83
N GLY A 510 18.34 2.37 3.85
CA GLY A 510 19.17 3.25 4.67
C GLY A 510 20.32 2.56 5.41
N GLY A 511 20.38 1.22 5.50
CA GLY A 511 21.50 0.48 6.09
C GLY A 511 21.30 0.08 7.56
N VAL A 512 20.08 0.25 8.13
CA VAL A 512 19.83 -0.12 9.54
C VAL A 512 20.12 -1.59 9.83
N VAL A 513 19.92 -2.47 8.83
CA VAL A 513 20.14 -3.91 8.94
C VAL A 513 21.63 -4.27 9.01
N LEU A 514 22.50 -3.50 8.35
CA LEU A 514 23.95 -3.61 8.46
C LEU A 514 24.41 -3.17 9.87
N ALA A 515 23.85 -2.06 10.38
CA ALA A 515 24.12 -1.63 11.75
C ALA A 515 23.70 -2.69 12.78
N ALA A 516 22.54 -3.34 12.59
CA ALA A 516 22.08 -4.39 13.50
C ALA A 516 23.10 -5.53 13.69
N ILE A 517 23.90 -5.83 12.65
CA ILE A 517 24.91 -6.90 12.66
C ILE A 517 26.32 -6.41 13.02
N GLY A 518 26.49 -5.14 13.35
CA GLY A 518 27.74 -4.54 13.81
C GLY A 518 28.54 -3.78 12.76
N LEU A 519 27.99 -3.59 11.56
CA LEU A 519 28.53 -2.70 10.54
C LEU A 519 27.90 -1.34 10.75
N TRP A 520 28.51 -0.52 11.60
CA TRP A 520 27.94 0.74 12.09
C TRP A 520 27.99 1.88 11.06
N TYR A 521 27.23 2.95 11.32
CA TYR A 521 27.17 4.15 10.48
C TYR A 521 28.47 4.97 10.51
N ASP A 522 28.59 5.89 9.57
CA ASP A 522 29.84 6.58 9.23
C ASP A 522 30.37 7.49 10.35
N ASP A 523 29.45 8.03 11.17
CA ASP A 523 29.74 8.85 12.33
C ASP A 523 30.19 8.04 13.57
N TYR A 524 30.15 6.71 13.51
CA TYR A 524 30.74 5.83 14.53
C TYR A 524 32.22 5.58 14.26
N THR A 525 33.08 5.90 15.23
CA THR A 525 34.51 5.51 15.21
C THR A 525 34.67 4.09 15.76
N ALA A 526 35.29 3.17 14.99
CA ALA A 526 35.50 1.80 15.45
C ALA A 526 36.29 1.73 16.77
N GLY A 527 35.83 0.89 17.69
CA GLY A 527 36.34 0.82 19.06
C GLY A 527 35.78 1.91 19.99
N GLY A 528 34.93 2.81 19.47
CA GLY A 528 34.19 3.78 20.26
C GLY A 528 33.18 3.14 21.21
N PRO A 529 32.81 3.83 22.31
CA PRO A 529 32.05 3.24 23.41
C PRO A 529 30.57 3.04 23.10
N ASN A 530 29.99 3.81 22.17
CA ASN A 530 28.57 3.72 21.83
C ASN A 530 28.39 3.76 20.30
N PRO A 531 27.88 2.68 19.69
CA PRO A 531 27.56 2.64 18.26
C PRO A 531 26.21 3.30 17.90
N VAL A 532 25.40 3.69 18.88
CA VAL A 532 24.14 4.41 18.67
C VAL A 532 24.44 5.89 18.49
N THR A 533 24.80 6.25 17.27
CA THR A 533 25.19 7.59 16.84
C THR A 533 24.00 8.38 16.30
N ASN A 534 24.23 9.65 15.92
CA ASN A 534 23.14 10.52 15.46
C ASN A 534 22.57 10.05 14.12
N ASP A 535 23.42 9.53 13.23
CA ASP A 535 22.96 8.98 11.95
C ASP A 535 22.05 7.78 12.19
N LEU A 536 22.45 6.83 13.05
CA LEU A 536 21.61 5.67 13.37
C LEU A 536 20.30 6.09 14.06
N VAL A 537 20.33 7.08 14.96
CA VAL A 537 19.13 7.63 15.59
C VAL A 537 18.21 8.29 14.55
N GLY A 538 18.77 8.98 13.54
CA GLY A 538 18.03 9.55 12.42
C GLY A 538 17.28 8.49 11.63
N VAL A 539 17.96 7.40 11.27
CA VAL A 539 17.34 6.28 10.53
C VAL A 539 16.27 5.59 11.37
N LEU A 540 16.56 5.25 12.64
CA LEU A 540 15.58 4.59 13.51
C LEU A 540 14.36 5.48 13.80
N GLY A 541 14.58 6.79 13.92
CA GLY A 541 13.53 7.79 14.18
C GLY A 541 12.73 8.21 12.95
N TYR A 542 13.17 7.87 11.74
CA TYR A 542 12.46 8.17 10.50
C TYR A 542 11.04 7.60 10.50
N THR A 543 10.07 8.34 9.97
CA THR A 543 8.66 7.94 9.82
C THR A 543 8.12 8.40 8.46
N THR A 544 7.24 7.62 7.86
CA THR A 544 6.48 8.01 6.66
C THR A 544 5.29 8.92 6.99
N GLY A 545 4.89 8.97 8.27
CA GLY A 545 3.73 9.70 8.77
C GLY A 545 2.40 8.92 8.73
N VAL A 546 2.36 7.76 8.07
CA VAL A 546 1.23 6.83 8.07
C VAL A 546 1.74 5.51 8.64
N GLU A 547 1.37 5.19 9.87
CA GLU A 547 2.01 4.10 10.65
C GLU A 547 1.03 2.98 11.07
N ALA A 548 -0.23 3.09 10.64
CA ALA A 548 -1.27 2.10 10.91
C ALA A 548 -2.40 2.23 9.89
N ASN A 549 -3.13 1.13 9.72
CA ASN A 549 -4.34 1.09 8.90
C ASN A 549 -5.47 1.96 9.45
N ASP A 550 -6.34 2.48 8.57
CA ASP A 550 -7.48 3.31 8.94
C ASP A 550 -8.53 2.53 9.76
N LYS A 551 -8.59 1.21 9.59
CA LYS A 551 -9.47 0.30 10.32
C LYS A 551 -8.70 -0.75 11.08
N ALA A 552 -9.13 -0.98 12.33
CA ALA A 552 -8.55 -2.03 13.17
C ALA A 552 -8.81 -3.43 12.59
N PHE A 553 -7.77 -4.25 12.57
CA PHE A 553 -7.83 -5.65 12.18
C PHE A 553 -8.66 -6.49 13.17
N SER A 554 -9.22 -7.59 12.66
CA SER A 554 -9.94 -8.58 13.46
C SER A 554 -8.97 -9.47 14.23
N PRO A 555 -9.25 -9.81 15.51
CA PRO A 555 -8.39 -10.70 16.30
C PRO A 555 -8.50 -12.19 15.89
N THR A 556 -9.42 -12.52 14.98
CA THR A 556 -9.68 -13.89 14.52
C THR A 556 -9.76 -13.95 13.00
N PHE A 557 -9.48 -15.12 12.43
CA PHE A 557 -9.57 -15.35 10.98
C PHE A 557 -10.87 -14.80 10.37
N PRO A 558 -10.82 -14.01 9.28
CA PRO A 558 -9.67 -13.83 8.36
C PRO A 558 -8.70 -12.69 8.72
N TYR A 559 -8.79 -12.11 9.92
CA TYR A 559 -7.98 -11.01 10.45
C TYR A 559 -8.09 -9.66 9.73
N VAL A 560 -8.41 -9.63 8.45
CA VAL A 560 -8.76 -8.38 7.74
C VAL A 560 -10.06 -7.77 8.31
N ALA A 561 -10.18 -6.45 8.23
CA ALA A 561 -11.36 -5.75 8.68
C ALA A 561 -12.52 -5.85 7.66
N GLU A 562 -13.76 -5.68 8.13
CA GLU A 562 -14.92 -5.64 7.22
C GLU A 562 -14.73 -4.54 6.16
N PRO A 563 -15.17 -4.73 4.91
CA PRO A 563 -15.10 -3.70 3.90
C PRO A 563 -15.93 -2.47 4.26
N HIS A 564 -15.40 -1.31 3.89
CA HIS A 564 -16.10 -0.04 3.89
C HIS A 564 -17.39 -0.13 3.09
N ARG A 565 -18.38 0.62 3.55
CA ARG A 565 -19.74 0.62 3.03
C ARG A 565 -19.98 1.82 2.12
N GLY A 566 -20.66 1.62 1.00
CA GLY A 566 -20.96 2.71 0.05
C GLY A 566 -21.82 3.87 0.60
N THR A 567 -22.52 3.67 1.71
CA THR A 567 -23.30 4.71 2.40
C THR A 567 -22.67 5.21 3.69
N SER A 568 -21.45 4.78 4.04
CA SER A 568 -20.72 5.30 5.22
C SER A 568 -20.01 6.61 4.86
N ALA A 569 -19.26 7.18 5.81
CA ALA A 569 -18.43 8.36 5.54
C ALA A 569 -17.42 8.14 4.39
N CYS A 570 -16.95 6.91 4.21
CA CYS A 570 -16.06 6.51 3.11
C CYS A 570 -16.76 6.42 1.75
N GLY A 571 -18.10 6.40 1.73
CA GLY A 571 -18.91 6.52 0.51
C GLY A 571 -18.88 7.91 -0.15
N GLY A 572 -18.13 8.84 0.43
CA GLY A 572 -18.07 10.25 0.05
C GLY A 572 -18.87 11.14 1.00
N PRO A 573 -18.57 12.45 1.04
CA PRO A 573 -19.30 13.39 1.87
C PRO A 573 -20.77 13.40 1.45
N VAL A 574 -21.68 13.19 2.42
CA VAL A 574 -23.05 13.65 2.27
C VAL A 574 -22.96 15.17 2.24
N PHE A 575 -22.96 15.76 1.05
CA PHE A 575 -23.24 17.18 0.91
C PHE A 575 -24.68 17.40 1.35
N VAL A 576 -24.88 17.55 2.66
CA VAL A 576 -26.05 18.25 3.18
C VAL A 576 -25.83 19.68 2.72
N GLY A 577 -26.41 20.03 1.57
CA GLY A 577 -26.45 21.41 1.13
C GLY A 577 -26.95 22.23 2.32
N ILE A 578 -26.06 23.05 2.88
CA ILE A 578 -26.40 23.98 3.96
C ILE A 578 -27.46 24.90 3.37
N ASN A 579 -28.73 24.61 3.67
CA ASN A 579 -29.89 25.33 3.19
C ASN A 579 -30.03 26.73 3.82
N ASP A 580 -28.99 27.26 4.48
CA ASP A 580 -28.99 28.67 4.91
C ASP A 580 -27.58 29.26 5.03
N ILE A 581 -27.08 29.79 3.92
CA ILE A 581 -25.78 30.51 3.80
C ILE A 581 -25.74 31.78 4.67
N PHE A 582 -26.85 32.17 5.31
CA PHE A 582 -26.95 33.34 6.20
C PHE A 582 -26.87 33.01 7.69
N GLN A 583 -26.89 31.74 8.09
CA GLN A 583 -26.84 31.30 9.50
C GLN A 583 -25.56 30.49 9.84
N GLY A 584 -24.59 30.42 8.92
CA GLY A 584 -23.31 29.76 9.14
C GLY A 584 -22.26 30.66 9.81
N VAL A 585 -21.74 30.17 10.94
CA VAL A 585 -20.50 30.50 11.68
C VAL A 585 -19.66 31.66 11.13
N LEU A 586 -19.40 32.63 12.02
CA LEU A 586 -18.43 33.73 11.89
C LEU A 586 -17.18 33.33 11.07
N GLY A 587 -16.99 33.96 9.91
CA GLY A 587 -15.66 34.22 9.36
C GLY A 587 -15.15 33.41 8.16
N LEU A 588 -15.95 32.58 7.48
CA LEU A 588 -15.44 31.76 6.35
C LEU A 588 -16.27 31.83 5.05
N SER A 589 -16.81 32.99 4.71
CA SER A 589 -17.21 33.27 3.32
C SER A 589 -16.07 33.99 2.60
N THR A 590 -15.44 33.34 1.61
CA THR A 590 -14.41 33.95 0.76
C THR A 590 -14.95 34.99 -0.22
N LYS A 591 -16.29 35.12 -0.35
CA LYS A 591 -16.92 36.14 -1.18
C LYS A 591 -16.99 37.48 -0.44
N PRO A 592 -16.66 38.61 -1.12
CA PRO A 592 -16.68 39.95 -0.51
C PRO A 592 -18.09 40.40 -0.10
N VAL A 593 -19.13 39.92 -0.79
CA VAL A 593 -20.54 40.16 -0.46
C VAL A 593 -21.35 38.88 -0.69
N LEU A 594 -22.24 38.56 0.25
CA LEU A 594 -23.31 37.58 0.10
C LEU A 594 -24.65 38.30 -0.02
N MET A 595 -25.50 37.86 -0.95
CA MET A 595 -26.81 38.44 -1.22
C MET A 595 -27.89 37.35 -1.25
N LYS A 596 -29.02 37.59 -0.59
CA LYS A 596 -30.30 36.89 -0.80
C LYS A 596 -31.43 37.88 -0.95
N ASN A 597 -32.59 37.43 -1.40
CA ASN A 597 -33.80 38.24 -1.40
C ASN A 597 -34.97 37.51 -0.73
N TYR A 598 -35.80 38.24 0.01
CA TYR A 598 -36.99 37.72 0.66
C TYR A 598 -38.10 38.80 0.67
N PRO A 599 -39.38 38.45 0.38
CA PRO A 599 -39.84 37.14 -0.06
C PRO A 599 -39.37 36.78 -1.47
N ASN A 600 -39.31 35.49 -1.78
CA ASN A 600 -39.04 34.94 -3.11
C ASN A 600 -39.70 33.54 -3.21
N PRO A 601 -40.81 33.37 -3.94
CA PRO A 601 -41.42 34.33 -4.85
C PRO A 601 -41.96 35.61 -4.18
N PHE A 602 -42.01 36.72 -4.92
CA PHE A 602 -42.54 38.01 -4.46
C PHE A 602 -43.69 38.52 -5.34
N LEU A 603 -44.49 39.44 -4.81
CA LEU A 603 -45.62 40.07 -5.51
C LEU A 603 -45.25 41.49 -5.95
N GLU A 604 -45.31 42.47 -5.05
CA GLU A 604 -45.06 43.88 -5.38
C GLU A 604 -43.65 44.35 -5.02
N GLN A 605 -42.97 43.67 -4.10
CA GLN A 605 -41.63 44.03 -3.65
C GLN A 605 -40.86 42.82 -3.12
N THR A 606 -39.53 42.88 -3.20
CA THR A 606 -38.61 41.93 -2.54
C THR A 606 -37.49 42.70 -1.85
N THR A 607 -37.01 42.20 -0.71
CA THR A 607 -35.91 42.84 0.03
C THR A 607 -34.64 42.05 -0.19
N PHE A 608 -33.64 42.68 -0.81
CA PHE A 608 -32.29 42.15 -0.89
C PHE A 608 -31.59 42.33 0.46
N GLN A 609 -31.12 41.25 1.04
CA GLN A 609 -30.26 41.24 2.21
C GLN A 609 -28.82 40.97 1.77
N PHE A 610 -27.91 41.86 2.15
CA PHE A 610 -26.49 41.76 1.89
C PHE A 610 -25.74 41.49 3.19
N LYS A 611 -24.81 40.56 3.18
CA LYS A 611 -23.79 40.39 4.21
C LYS A 611 -22.44 40.69 3.58
N VAL A 612 -21.80 41.77 4.04
CA VAL A 612 -20.63 42.37 3.41
C VAL A 612 -19.43 42.09 4.28
N ASN A 613 -18.52 41.26 3.77
CA ASN A 613 -17.29 40.88 4.49
C ASN A 613 -16.11 41.81 4.13
N GLN A 614 -16.21 42.55 3.02
CA GLN A 614 -15.23 43.54 2.61
C GLN A 614 -15.97 44.75 2.01
N ALA A 615 -15.71 45.94 2.55
CA ALA A 615 -16.33 47.16 2.08
C ALA A 615 -16.13 47.33 0.55
N THR A 616 -17.21 47.56 -0.17
CA THR A 616 -17.19 47.62 -1.63
C THR A 616 -18.31 48.50 -2.17
N LYS A 617 -18.10 49.07 -3.35
CA LYS A 617 -19.17 49.73 -4.11
C LYS A 617 -19.83 48.71 -5.01
N ALA A 618 -21.14 48.53 -4.84
CA ALA A 618 -21.87 47.48 -5.52
C ALA A 618 -23.02 48.03 -6.37
N THR A 619 -23.25 47.39 -7.52
CA THR A 619 -24.38 47.67 -8.42
C THR A 619 -25.14 46.38 -8.69
N LEU A 620 -26.41 46.34 -8.29
CA LEU A 620 -27.31 45.20 -8.50
C LEU A 620 -28.17 45.42 -9.75
N ARG A 621 -27.93 44.63 -10.80
CA ARG A 621 -28.67 44.67 -12.06
C ARG A 621 -29.55 43.44 -12.18
N VAL A 622 -30.76 43.62 -12.68
CA VAL A 622 -31.75 42.56 -12.87
C VAL A 622 -31.99 42.34 -14.36
N TYR A 623 -32.06 41.08 -14.74
CA TYR A 623 -32.24 40.61 -16.11
C TYR A 623 -33.44 39.67 -16.18
N ASP A 624 -34.10 39.60 -17.34
CA ASP A 624 -35.15 38.62 -17.60
C ASP A 624 -34.56 37.21 -17.86
N ALA A 625 -35.42 36.21 -18.06
CA ALA A 625 -35.02 34.83 -18.33
C ALA A 625 -34.24 34.65 -19.65
N GLN A 626 -34.34 35.61 -20.57
CA GLN A 626 -33.61 35.63 -21.84
C GLN A 626 -32.27 36.38 -21.73
N GLY A 627 -31.95 36.93 -20.56
CA GLY A 627 -30.71 37.67 -20.30
C GLY A 627 -30.78 39.14 -20.71
N SER A 628 -31.95 39.68 -21.04
CA SER A 628 -32.11 41.11 -21.34
C SER A 628 -32.10 41.91 -20.05
N TYR A 629 -31.42 43.04 -20.03
CA TYR A 629 -31.39 43.93 -18.87
C TYR A 629 -32.76 44.56 -18.65
N VAL A 630 -33.25 44.46 -17.40
CA VAL A 630 -34.57 44.95 -16.98
C VAL A 630 -34.44 46.23 -16.16
N ALA A 631 -33.59 46.20 -15.12
CA ALA A 631 -33.45 47.34 -14.20
C ALA A 631 -32.17 47.26 -13.37
N THR A 632 -31.79 48.37 -12.75
CA THR A 632 -30.82 48.40 -11.65
C THR A 632 -31.59 48.53 -10.34
N ALA A 633 -31.58 47.48 -9.53
CA ALA A 633 -32.30 47.44 -8.26
C ALA A 633 -31.57 48.23 -7.16
N PHE A 634 -30.23 48.28 -7.18
CA PHE A 634 -29.43 49.00 -6.19
C PHE A 634 -28.12 49.50 -6.79
N THR A 635 -27.64 50.66 -6.35
CA THR A 635 -26.24 51.10 -6.52
C THR A 635 -25.82 51.92 -5.32
N GLY A 636 -24.72 51.54 -4.68
CA GLY A 636 -24.23 52.27 -3.52
C GLY A 636 -22.97 51.66 -2.94
N ASP A 637 -22.39 52.39 -1.99
CA ASP A 637 -21.29 51.91 -1.18
C ASP A 637 -21.84 51.06 -0.02
N LEU A 638 -21.30 49.86 0.13
CA LEU A 638 -21.62 48.94 1.22
C LEU A 638 -20.39 48.85 2.12
N SER A 639 -20.50 49.33 3.36
CA SER A 639 -19.46 49.09 4.38
C SER A 639 -19.52 47.64 4.86
N GLU A 640 -18.55 47.20 5.66
CA GLU A 640 -18.63 45.87 6.28
C GLU A 640 -19.85 45.78 7.21
N GLY A 641 -20.57 44.66 7.19
CA GLY A 641 -21.78 44.43 7.98
C GLY A 641 -22.99 43.91 7.17
N ASP A 642 -24.16 43.94 7.80
CA ASP A 642 -25.42 43.48 7.21
C ASP A 642 -26.28 44.65 6.72
N PHE A 643 -26.81 44.55 5.50
CA PHE A 643 -27.63 45.59 4.86
C PHE A 643 -28.89 45.00 4.28
N ALA A 644 -29.95 45.80 4.21
CA ALA A 644 -31.18 45.45 3.52
C ALA A 644 -31.59 46.57 2.56
N HIS A 645 -31.99 46.19 1.36
CA HIS A 645 -32.55 47.10 0.35
C HIS A 645 -33.85 46.53 -0.21
N THR A 646 -34.96 47.22 0.07
CA THR A 646 -36.26 46.85 -0.50
C THR A 646 -36.40 47.42 -1.90
N TRP A 647 -36.65 46.53 -2.87
CA TRP A 647 -36.86 46.89 -4.26
C TRP A 647 -38.35 46.76 -4.62
N ASN A 648 -38.96 47.87 -5.06
CA ASN A 648 -40.33 47.88 -5.56
C ASN A 648 -40.35 47.38 -7.01
N THR A 649 -41.20 46.40 -7.25
CA THR A 649 -41.30 45.63 -8.50
C THR A 649 -42.70 45.62 -9.07
N ALA A 650 -43.62 46.47 -8.59
CA ALA A 650 -45.03 46.46 -9.00
C ALA A 650 -45.22 46.52 -10.52
N SER A 651 -44.35 47.25 -11.24
CA SER A 651 -44.39 47.39 -12.69
C SER A 651 -43.77 46.24 -13.49
N LEU A 652 -43.12 45.27 -12.85
CA LEU A 652 -42.54 44.11 -13.54
C LEU A 652 -43.62 43.05 -13.86
N PRO A 653 -43.61 42.42 -15.04
CA PRO A 653 -44.44 41.25 -15.29
C PRO A 653 -44.13 40.08 -14.34
N ALA A 654 -45.10 39.22 -14.06
CA ALA A 654 -44.84 37.94 -13.40
C ALA A 654 -43.87 37.10 -14.24
N GLY A 655 -42.93 36.40 -13.60
CA GLY A 655 -41.91 35.65 -14.32
C GLY A 655 -40.60 35.45 -13.55
N LEU A 656 -39.64 34.84 -14.25
CA LEU A 656 -38.31 34.55 -13.77
C LEU A 656 -37.34 35.68 -14.14
N TYR A 657 -36.57 36.15 -13.17
CA TYR A 657 -35.51 37.13 -13.34
C TYR A 657 -34.21 36.66 -12.67
N ILE A 658 -33.09 37.25 -13.09
CA ILE A 658 -31.75 37.00 -12.54
C ILE A 658 -31.19 38.33 -12.04
N ALA A 659 -30.79 38.40 -10.78
CA ALA A 659 -30.17 39.57 -10.17
C ALA A 659 -28.65 39.35 -10.05
N ASN A 660 -27.87 40.18 -10.72
CA ASN A 660 -26.41 40.14 -10.71
C ASN A 660 -25.85 41.35 -9.96
N LEU A 661 -25.06 41.10 -8.93
CA LEU A 661 -24.35 42.11 -8.15
C LEU A 661 -22.93 42.27 -8.72
N TYR A 662 -22.56 43.48 -9.10
CA TYR A 662 -21.24 43.82 -9.64
C TYR A 662 -20.47 44.74 -8.71
N ASP A 663 -19.14 44.66 -8.74
CA ASP A 663 -18.25 45.64 -8.08
C ASP A 663 -18.02 46.90 -8.95
N SER A 664 -17.23 47.86 -8.43
CA SER A 664 -16.87 49.09 -9.13
C SER A 664 -16.03 48.89 -10.39
N LYS A 665 -15.40 47.72 -10.56
CA LYS A 665 -14.61 47.34 -11.74
C LYS A 665 -15.45 46.59 -12.77
N GLY A 666 -16.73 46.31 -12.49
CA GLY A 666 -17.63 45.55 -13.34
C GLY A 666 -17.51 44.04 -13.21
N ASN A 667 -16.79 43.53 -12.20
CA ASN A 667 -16.71 42.11 -11.92
C ASN A 667 -18.01 41.62 -11.25
N LEU A 668 -18.50 40.46 -11.66
CA LEU A 668 -19.66 39.83 -11.04
C LEU A 668 -19.27 39.26 -9.66
N LEU A 669 -19.90 39.77 -8.60
CA LEU A 669 -19.72 39.31 -7.23
C LEU A 669 -20.63 38.13 -6.89
N GLN A 670 -21.90 38.20 -7.28
CA GLN A 670 -22.88 37.14 -7.06
C GLN A 670 -24.09 37.27 -7.99
N SER A 671 -24.72 36.14 -8.32
CA SER A 671 -26.02 36.06 -8.98
C SER A 671 -27.08 35.45 -8.05
N GLY A 672 -28.32 35.94 -8.15
CA GLY A 672 -29.49 35.43 -7.42
C GLY A 672 -30.69 35.24 -8.34
N LYS A 673 -31.49 34.21 -8.10
CA LYS A 673 -32.73 33.94 -8.84
C LYS A 673 -33.89 34.71 -8.21
N LEU A 674 -34.71 35.34 -9.03
CA LEU A 674 -35.90 36.09 -8.61
C LEU A 674 -37.14 35.51 -9.28
N ILE A 675 -38.18 35.22 -8.50
CA ILE A 675 -39.46 34.74 -9.03
C ILE A 675 -40.53 35.78 -8.65
N LYS A 676 -41.11 36.46 -9.63
CA LYS A 676 -42.29 37.30 -9.43
C LYS A 676 -43.54 36.49 -9.73
N SER A 677 -44.44 36.39 -8.75
CA SER A 677 -45.76 35.78 -8.91
C SER A 677 -46.76 36.80 -9.47
N GLU A 678 -47.87 36.30 -10.03
CA GLU A 678 -49.00 37.11 -10.52
C GLU A 678 -49.70 37.91 -9.41
#